data_AF-A0A3D8MVE3-F1
#
_entry.id   AF-A0A3D8MVE3-F1
#
_cell.length_a   1.000
_cell.length_b   1.000
_cell.length_c   1.000
_cell.angle_alpha   90.00
_cell.angle_beta   90.00
_cell.angle_gamma   90.00
#
_symmetry.space_group_name_H-M   'P 1'
#
loop_
_entity.id
_entity.type
_entity.pdbx_description
1 polymer ?
#
loop_
_entity_poly.entity_id
_entity_poly.type
_entity_poly.pdbx_seq_one_letter_code
_entity_poly.pdbx_strand_id
1 'polypeptide(L)'
;MSDDTTPRSEPGGVKTKLVMLVLGPIMIGLSVLVALSSFSQLKTARAIDRMVEQRLGGALEGPARLMGEVVAAGKVFSATGYEGRCVIHRTDTFERRGSGDSKKEWHRTGSTLQKANFSLRDASGELKVVPGDAPQYVLPRVYQEQRGKKRVEEYCLEVGSEALVEGVVKRSGNALQVIFEGGEELPMRVVGGGASVARELATGGSFALLMVSLLLLVLGLWSLFNSIGLVSVGGFMVVLTLGVLLSLLGFGARLTVGELEANAAQVARAKTSAETSIRKMMGSSARGWEPVWEEPWNLSAGPFEGLNRAERARVELMRVNVSSTIDEARRYQRRPPEVFFSIALGYPWFKEVALSEAEEALKPEVERGWRRGLGFGAGLGGGALSAILMMLFSFIGLRELTRLRISRNLPTPPVAGVSYGPTEVKGRVVLHPDYGTIVSPVKNRPCVAWAIDGQTYDSSIDHKGKIKKGFETKTYEAVPFYCVDESGQVLVEVHGAEILSDHVETQKRGKDETHYHRIDEGDTIYVLGTATIDPETHTSLRMGVGEKDVPYILSNWSERRVQRSKFRRATAFVAVGLVALMGMALSALGLVTIFSPLMLVGVAAAVFAWALIMPVIFLYNDLIFMRLRVDRAWANIEVALKKRFDLISKLEEVVRGHMEHERGLLEAVSSARARREKLGKSREGLEAVAEEEEVLSQRVMGLVEAYPELKSQELVDQFSQSLTEVENELGLMRQGYNDAVTFYNTRRESFPQKVVAGPLGFTPRLLWEGREGQAAGHETAA
;
A
#
# COMPACT_ATOMS: atom_id res chain seq x y z
N MET A 1 18.06 -32.45 -28.92
CA MET A 1 17.63 -33.00 -30.22
C MET A 1 16.43 -32.15 -30.67
N SER A 2 16.55 -31.48 -31.82
CA SER A 2 15.61 -30.50 -32.45
C SER A 2 14.50 -29.89 -31.57
N ASP A 3 14.82 -28.77 -30.91
CA ASP A 3 13.87 -27.80 -30.36
C ASP A 3 13.04 -27.19 -31.50
N ASP A 4 11.78 -27.59 -31.64
CA ASP A 4 10.76 -26.79 -32.35
C ASP A 4 10.16 -25.77 -31.36
N THR A 5 11.02 -24.92 -30.80
CA THR A 5 10.63 -23.78 -29.97
C THR A 5 10.40 -22.56 -30.86
N THR A 6 9.41 -22.62 -31.75
CA THR A 6 8.86 -21.37 -32.29
C THR A 6 7.93 -20.79 -31.22
N PRO A 7 8.24 -19.61 -30.64
CA PRO A 7 7.34 -19.00 -29.66
C PRO A 7 6.07 -18.57 -30.40
N ARG A 8 4.99 -19.36 -30.29
CA ARG A 8 3.65 -18.90 -30.67
C ARG A 8 3.41 -17.56 -29.96
N SER A 9 3.25 -16.50 -30.74
CA SER A 9 3.03 -15.15 -30.23
C SER A 9 1.78 -15.14 -29.35
N GLU A 10 1.89 -14.57 -28.15
CA GLU A 10 0.83 -14.61 -27.15
C GLU A 10 -0.45 -13.95 -27.69
N PRO A 11 -1.55 -14.69 -27.93
CA PRO A 11 -2.80 -14.07 -28.35
C PRO A 11 -3.33 -13.21 -27.18
N GLY A 12 -3.29 -11.88 -27.33
CA GLY A 12 -3.79 -10.90 -26.35
C GLY A 12 -2.70 -10.19 -25.51
N GLY A 13 -1.53 -10.80 -25.32
CA GLY A 13 -0.47 -10.23 -24.48
C GLY A 13 0.10 -8.89 -24.98
N VAL A 14 0.20 -8.73 -26.30
CA VAL A 14 0.70 -7.49 -26.93
C VAL A 14 -0.27 -6.32 -26.74
N LYS A 15 -1.58 -6.57 -26.90
CA LYS A 15 -2.61 -5.54 -26.71
C LYS A 15 -2.64 -5.06 -25.26
N THR A 16 -2.59 -5.97 -24.28
CA THR A 16 -2.57 -5.59 -22.86
C THR A 16 -1.31 -4.81 -22.49
N LYS A 17 -0.13 -5.19 -23.00
CA LYS A 17 1.11 -4.43 -22.78
C LYS A 17 1.03 -3.02 -23.37
N LEU A 18 0.53 -2.88 -24.60
CA LEU A 18 0.40 -1.58 -25.26
C LEU A 18 -0.56 -0.66 -24.50
N VAL A 19 -1.70 -1.20 -24.03
CA VAL A 19 -2.65 -0.46 -23.18
C VAL A 19 -1.97 0.00 -21.89
N MET A 20 -1.21 -0.87 -21.22
CA MET A 20 -0.50 -0.51 -19.98
C MET A 20 0.61 0.54 -20.20
N LEU A 21 1.33 0.46 -21.33
CA LEU A 21 2.38 1.39 -21.72
C LEU A 21 1.83 2.80 -21.99
N VAL A 22 0.61 2.91 -22.54
CA VAL A 22 -0.05 4.19 -22.80
C VAL A 22 -0.76 4.72 -21.55
N LEU A 23 -1.48 3.86 -20.82
CA LEU A 23 -2.27 4.26 -19.65
C LEU A 23 -1.39 4.70 -18.47
N GLY A 24 -0.22 4.09 -18.30
CA GLY A 24 0.72 4.41 -17.22
C GLY A 24 1.13 5.90 -17.20
N PRO A 25 1.72 6.43 -18.28
CA PRO A 25 2.08 7.84 -18.39
C PRO A 25 0.88 8.79 -18.25
N ILE A 26 -0.29 8.43 -18.79
CA ILE A 26 -1.52 9.24 -18.66
C ILE A 26 -1.93 9.35 -17.18
N MET A 27 -1.92 8.24 -16.43
CA MET A 27 -2.24 8.25 -15.01
C MET A 27 -1.20 9.05 -14.19
N ILE A 28 0.08 8.96 -14.53
CA ILE A 28 1.12 9.77 -13.89
C ILE A 28 0.90 11.26 -14.19
N GLY A 29 0.62 11.64 -15.45
CA GLY A 29 0.31 13.01 -15.82
C GLY A 29 -0.93 13.55 -15.08
N LEU A 30 -2.00 12.75 -15.03
CA LEU A 30 -3.22 13.09 -14.27
C LEU A 30 -2.93 13.22 -12.77
N SER A 31 -2.07 12.37 -12.21
CA SER A 31 -1.66 12.46 -10.80
C SER A 31 -1.04 13.81 -10.47
N VAL A 32 -0.18 14.34 -11.36
CA VAL A 32 0.46 15.65 -11.20
C VAL A 32 -0.58 16.77 -11.30
N LEU A 33 -1.50 16.70 -12.27
CA LEU A 33 -2.58 17.70 -12.40
C LEU A 33 -3.47 17.75 -11.15
N VAL A 34 -3.87 16.60 -10.62
CA VAL A 34 -4.67 16.51 -9.40
C VAL A 34 -3.87 17.00 -8.19
N ALA A 35 -2.57 16.71 -8.11
CA ALA A 35 -1.70 17.24 -7.04
C ALA A 35 -1.60 18.77 -7.09
N LEU A 36 -1.48 19.37 -8.28
CA LEU A 36 -1.45 20.82 -8.44
C LEU A 36 -2.78 21.48 -8.03
N SER A 37 -3.91 20.81 -8.28
CA SER A 37 -5.22 21.25 -7.81
C SER A 37 -5.36 21.13 -6.28
N SER A 38 -4.88 20.03 -5.68
CA SER A 38 -4.80 19.90 -4.22
C SER A 38 -3.94 21.02 -3.61
N PHE A 39 -2.82 21.36 -4.27
CA PHE A 39 -1.92 22.42 -3.83
C PHE A 39 -2.56 23.80 -3.80
N SER A 40 -3.33 24.17 -4.84
CA SER A 40 -3.98 25.48 -4.89
C SER A 40 -5.00 25.61 -3.75
N GLN A 41 -5.78 24.56 -3.46
CA GLN A 41 -6.71 24.54 -2.33
C GLN A 41 -5.99 24.66 -0.98
N LEU A 42 -4.87 23.95 -0.81
CA LEU A 42 -4.06 24.03 0.40
C LEU A 42 -3.47 25.43 0.60
N LYS A 43 -2.98 26.08 -0.47
CA LYS A 43 -2.48 27.46 -0.40
C LYS A 43 -3.54 28.40 0.15
N THR A 44 -4.78 28.33 -0.35
CA THR A 44 -5.89 29.17 0.12
C THR A 44 -6.25 28.87 1.57
N ALA A 45 -6.34 27.59 1.96
CA ALA A 45 -6.66 27.20 3.33
C ALA A 45 -5.61 27.71 4.33
N ARG A 46 -4.33 27.65 3.95
CA ARG A 46 -3.21 28.06 4.80
C ARG A 46 -2.94 29.56 4.82
N ALA A 47 -3.51 30.31 3.89
CA ALA A 47 -3.38 31.74 3.91
C ALA A 47 -4.06 32.35 5.15
N ILE A 48 -5.16 31.74 5.63
CA ILE A 48 -5.83 32.08 6.90
C ILE A 48 -4.88 31.92 8.10
N ASP A 49 -4.15 30.81 8.13
CA ASP A 49 -3.28 30.43 9.24
C ASP A 49 -2.09 31.36 9.45
N ARG A 50 -1.73 32.15 8.42
CA ARG A 50 -0.65 33.15 8.47
C ARG A 50 -1.15 34.53 8.86
N MET A 51 -2.45 34.80 8.76
CA MET A 51 -3.01 36.09 9.14
C MET A 51 -3.06 36.20 10.66
N VAL A 52 -2.30 37.17 11.17
CA VAL A 52 -2.31 37.56 12.58
C VAL A 52 -3.46 38.52 12.81
N GLU A 53 -4.14 38.36 13.94
CA GLU A 53 -5.18 39.30 14.36
C GLU A 53 -4.60 40.70 14.54
N GLN A 54 -5.26 41.69 13.96
CA GLN A 54 -4.86 43.10 14.07
C GLN A 54 -5.76 43.83 15.07
N ARG A 55 -5.15 44.68 15.89
CA ARG A 55 -5.87 45.67 16.71
C ARG A 55 -6.60 46.65 15.80
N LEU A 56 -7.90 46.85 16.02
CA LEU A 56 -8.77 47.61 15.10
C LEU A 56 -8.31 49.07 14.92
N GLY A 57 -7.88 49.74 15.98
CA GLY A 57 -7.42 51.13 15.95
C GLY A 57 -6.17 51.35 15.10
N GLY A 58 -5.35 50.31 14.93
CA GLY A 58 -4.13 50.29 14.12
C GLY A 58 -4.23 49.48 12.83
N ALA A 59 -5.45 49.15 12.38
CA ALA A 59 -5.66 48.29 11.22
C ALA A 59 -4.91 48.83 9.97
N LEU A 60 -4.20 47.94 9.29
CA LEU A 60 -3.38 48.25 8.13
C LEU A 60 -4.21 48.13 6.85
N GLU A 61 -4.01 49.03 5.88
CA GLU A 61 -4.64 48.94 4.56
C GLU A 61 -4.18 47.64 3.85
N GLY A 62 -5.12 46.89 3.28
CA GLY A 62 -4.91 45.58 2.68
C GLY A 62 -5.64 44.46 3.41
N PRO A 63 -5.32 43.19 3.11
CA PRO A 63 -5.97 42.06 3.75
C PRO A 63 -5.68 42.01 5.25
N ALA A 64 -6.72 41.86 6.05
CA ALA A 64 -6.62 41.83 7.51
C ALA A 64 -7.55 40.78 8.11
N ARG A 65 -7.11 40.28 9.27
CA ARG A 65 -7.90 39.45 10.15
C ARG A 65 -8.20 40.26 11.42
N LEU A 66 -9.47 40.48 11.68
CA LEU A 66 -9.94 41.44 12.67
C LEU A 66 -10.96 40.76 13.58
N MET A 67 -10.83 40.96 14.89
CA MET A 67 -11.76 40.43 15.88
C MET A 67 -12.30 41.59 16.72
N GLY A 68 -13.58 41.49 17.10
CA GLY A 68 -14.19 42.47 17.97
C GLY A 68 -15.67 42.21 18.19
N GLU A 69 -16.24 42.99 19.10
CA GLU A 69 -17.67 43.02 19.38
C GLU A 69 -18.43 43.65 18.20
N VAL A 70 -19.52 43.02 17.78
CA VAL A 70 -20.37 43.48 16.68
C VAL A 70 -21.26 44.62 17.15
N VAL A 71 -21.08 45.80 16.57
CA VAL A 71 -21.91 46.99 16.81
C VAL A 71 -22.75 47.29 15.58
N ALA A 72 -24.05 47.52 15.75
CA ALA A 72 -24.93 47.83 14.62
C ALA A 72 -24.59 49.22 14.01
N ALA A 73 -24.41 49.27 12.69
CA ALA A 73 -24.14 50.50 11.94
C ALA A 73 -25.18 50.72 10.83
N GLY A 74 -26.44 50.34 11.09
CA GLY A 74 -27.53 50.36 10.12
C GLY A 74 -28.77 49.61 10.59
N LYS A 75 -29.51 49.03 9.64
CA LYS A 75 -30.69 48.19 9.92
C LYS A 75 -30.30 46.93 10.70
N VAL A 76 -31.18 46.46 11.57
CA VAL A 76 -31.06 45.16 12.25
C VAL A 76 -32.22 44.28 11.83
N PHE A 77 -31.98 42.98 11.78
CA PHE A 77 -32.95 41.94 11.45
C PHE A 77 -33.28 41.14 12.71
N SER A 78 -34.43 40.48 12.72
CA SER A 78 -34.88 39.60 13.80
C SER A 78 -35.05 38.18 13.26
N ALA A 79 -34.60 37.18 14.02
CA ALA A 79 -34.84 35.78 13.71
C ALA A 79 -36.13 35.27 14.38
N THR A 80 -36.76 34.26 13.81
CA THR A 80 -38.02 33.70 14.33
C THR A 80 -37.80 33.11 15.72
N GLY A 81 -38.57 33.56 16.71
CA GLY A 81 -38.48 33.05 18.09
C GLY A 81 -37.15 33.39 18.80
N TYR A 82 -36.38 34.34 18.29
CA TYR A 82 -35.11 34.79 18.87
C TYR A 82 -35.17 36.28 19.19
N GLU A 83 -34.91 36.65 20.44
CA GLU A 83 -34.97 38.05 20.89
C GLU A 83 -33.74 38.88 20.47
N GLY A 84 -32.66 38.22 20.05
CA GLY A 84 -31.41 38.88 19.66
C GLY A 84 -31.53 39.67 18.35
N ARG A 85 -30.79 40.78 18.28
CA ARG A 85 -30.76 41.67 17.09
C ARG A 85 -29.65 41.23 16.15
N CYS A 86 -30.00 40.90 14.90
CA CYS A 86 -29.05 40.41 13.91
C CYS A 86 -28.57 41.51 12.96
N VAL A 87 -27.26 41.62 12.71
CA VAL A 87 -26.73 42.45 11.60
C VAL A 87 -26.64 41.66 10.29
N ILE A 88 -26.53 40.34 10.40
CA ILE A 88 -26.58 39.40 9.27
C ILE A 88 -27.54 38.28 9.67
N HIS A 89 -28.52 37.99 8.82
CA HIS A 89 -29.50 36.92 9.03
C HIS A 89 -29.56 36.03 7.80
N ARG A 90 -29.44 34.71 8.00
CA ARG A 90 -29.54 33.71 6.92
C ARG A 90 -30.61 32.69 7.27
N THR A 91 -31.54 32.46 6.34
CA THR A 91 -32.56 31.42 6.45
C THR A 91 -32.30 30.35 5.40
N ASP A 92 -32.03 29.13 5.85
CA ASP A 92 -31.84 27.96 4.98
C ASP A 92 -33.05 27.02 5.11
N THR A 93 -33.61 26.62 3.96
CA THR A 93 -34.72 25.66 3.89
C THR A 93 -34.22 24.34 3.31
N PHE A 94 -34.63 23.24 3.92
CA PHE A 94 -34.25 21.88 3.57
C PHE A 94 -35.48 21.02 3.32
N GLU A 95 -35.36 20.10 2.35
CA GLU A 95 -36.35 19.09 2.05
C GLU A 95 -35.73 17.69 2.14
N ARG A 96 -36.42 16.78 2.83
CA ARG A 96 -36.02 15.39 2.99
C ARG A 96 -36.47 14.57 1.78
N ARG A 97 -35.53 14.10 0.96
CA ARG A 97 -35.80 13.22 -0.20
C ARG A 97 -35.34 11.79 0.07
N GLY A 98 -36.07 10.83 -0.47
CA GLY A 98 -35.83 9.39 -0.30
C GLY A 98 -37.13 8.58 -0.26
N SER A 99 -37.17 7.47 -1.01
CA SER A 99 -38.26 6.49 -1.00
C SER A 99 -37.71 5.15 -0.47
N GLY A 100 -38.35 4.58 0.54
CA GLY A 100 -37.94 3.31 1.17
C GLY A 100 -36.93 3.44 2.33
N ASP A 101 -36.49 2.29 2.84
CA ASP A 101 -35.66 2.09 4.05
C ASP A 101 -34.17 2.47 3.88
N SER A 102 -33.80 3.03 2.73
CA SER A 102 -32.45 3.55 2.48
C SER A 102 -32.36 5.03 2.89
N LYS A 103 -31.22 5.40 3.49
CA LYS A 103 -30.91 6.67 4.16
C LYS A 103 -31.64 7.89 3.58
N LYS A 104 -32.55 8.45 4.37
CA LYS A 104 -33.23 9.73 4.08
C LYS A 104 -32.25 10.87 4.33
N GLU A 105 -31.87 11.62 3.30
CA GLU A 105 -30.96 12.76 3.40
C GLU A 105 -31.71 14.10 3.26
N TRP A 106 -31.19 15.12 3.94
CA TRP A 106 -31.71 16.49 3.88
C TRP A 106 -31.00 17.24 2.76
N HIS A 107 -31.75 17.71 1.77
CA HIS A 107 -31.22 18.55 0.70
C HIS A 107 -31.65 19.99 0.91
N ARG A 108 -30.72 20.95 0.82
CA ARG A 108 -31.05 22.38 0.90
C ARG A 108 -31.80 22.79 -0.38
N THR A 109 -33.01 23.32 -0.25
CA THR A 109 -33.88 23.74 -1.35
C THR A 109 -33.93 25.27 -1.54
N GLY A 110 -33.54 26.05 -0.53
CA GLY A 110 -33.45 27.50 -0.62
C GLY A 110 -32.57 28.10 0.47
N SER A 111 -32.01 29.27 0.20
CA SER A 111 -31.21 30.07 1.14
C SER A 111 -31.44 31.55 0.87
N THR A 112 -31.83 32.30 1.89
CA THR A 112 -32.03 33.76 1.83
C THR A 112 -31.06 34.41 2.80
N LEU A 113 -30.30 35.41 2.36
CA LEU A 113 -29.31 36.12 3.17
C LEU A 113 -29.62 37.62 3.21
N GLN A 114 -29.84 38.16 4.41
CA GLN A 114 -30.03 39.57 4.68
C GLN A 114 -28.80 40.13 5.39
N LYS A 115 -28.34 41.31 4.96
CA LYS A 115 -27.07 41.91 5.39
C LYS A 115 -27.24 43.39 5.65
N ALA A 116 -26.65 43.89 6.73
CA ALA A 116 -26.58 45.30 7.05
C ALA A 116 -25.16 45.69 7.45
N ASN A 117 -24.79 46.94 7.20
CA ASN A 117 -23.51 47.48 7.66
C ASN A 117 -23.43 47.39 9.19
N PHE A 118 -22.27 46.99 9.68
CA PHE A 118 -21.96 46.91 11.11
C PHE A 118 -20.54 47.41 11.35
N SER A 119 -20.18 47.62 12.61
CA SER A 119 -18.80 47.90 13.02
C SER A 119 -18.30 46.77 13.91
N LEU A 120 -16.99 46.53 13.90
CA LEU A 120 -16.30 45.80 14.95
C LEU A 120 -15.73 46.79 15.95
N ARG A 121 -15.83 46.48 17.24
CA ARG A 121 -15.25 47.28 18.31
C ARG A 121 -14.38 46.41 19.21
N ASP A 122 -13.19 46.91 19.52
CA ASP A 122 -12.29 46.33 20.53
C ASP A 122 -11.78 47.45 21.46
N ALA A 123 -10.88 47.11 22.38
CA ALA A 123 -10.28 48.09 23.29
C ALA A 123 -9.41 49.15 22.58
N SER A 124 -9.02 48.91 21.33
CA SER A 124 -8.14 49.78 20.54
C SER A 124 -8.89 50.74 19.61
N GLY A 125 -10.13 50.42 19.22
CA GLY A 125 -10.94 51.28 18.36
C GLY A 125 -12.16 50.59 17.76
N GLU A 126 -12.77 51.26 16.78
CA GLU A 126 -13.93 50.76 16.04
C GLU A 126 -13.67 50.84 14.53
N LEU A 127 -14.03 49.78 13.80
CA LEU A 127 -13.85 49.70 12.35
C LEU A 127 -15.14 49.25 11.66
N LYS A 128 -15.57 50.03 10.67
CA LYS A 128 -16.79 49.73 9.89
C LYS A 128 -16.57 48.56 8.95
N VAL A 129 -17.54 47.65 8.87
CA VAL A 129 -17.59 46.51 7.96
C VAL A 129 -18.77 46.68 6.99
N VAL A 130 -18.47 46.64 5.70
CA VAL A 130 -19.47 46.70 4.62
C VAL A 130 -19.65 45.28 4.07
N PRO A 131 -20.72 44.55 4.45
CA PRO A 131 -20.92 43.18 4.00
C PRO A 131 -21.20 43.11 2.49
N GLY A 132 -20.39 42.31 1.78
CA GLY A 132 -20.54 42.05 0.35
C GLY A 132 -21.28 40.75 0.05
N ASP A 133 -21.40 40.37 -1.22
CA ASP A 133 -21.86 39.02 -1.63
C ASP A 133 -20.73 37.99 -1.72
N ALA A 134 -19.50 38.46 -1.89
CA ALA A 134 -18.32 37.62 -2.02
C ALA A 134 -17.92 36.80 -0.76
N PRO A 135 -18.07 37.29 0.49
CA PRO A 135 -17.55 36.56 1.64
C PRO A 135 -18.41 35.36 2.04
N GLN A 136 -17.78 34.34 2.61
CA GLN A 136 -18.47 33.24 3.25
C GLN A 136 -18.94 33.65 4.65
N TYR A 137 -20.25 33.64 4.86
CA TYR A 137 -20.86 33.89 6.16
C TYR A 137 -21.02 32.59 6.95
N VAL A 138 -20.22 32.43 8.00
CA VAL A 138 -20.31 31.31 8.94
C VAL A 138 -20.95 31.84 10.21
N LEU A 139 -22.23 31.54 10.38
CA LEU A 139 -23.07 32.16 11.39
C LEU A 139 -23.53 31.09 12.40
N PRO A 140 -23.73 31.44 13.68
CA PRO A 140 -24.30 30.53 14.65
C PRO A 140 -25.78 30.32 14.33
N ARG A 141 -26.25 29.08 14.51
CA ARG A 141 -27.66 28.74 14.31
C ARG A 141 -28.47 29.17 15.53
N VAL A 142 -29.47 29.99 15.32
CA VAL A 142 -30.31 30.56 16.40
C VAL A 142 -31.71 29.96 16.44
N TYR A 143 -32.19 29.40 15.33
CA TYR A 143 -33.50 28.75 15.26
C TYR A 143 -33.47 27.52 14.35
N GLN A 144 -34.25 26.51 14.72
CA GLN A 144 -34.49 25.33 13.89
C GLN A 144 -35.94 24.87 14.08
N GLU A 145 -36.65 24.70 12.97
CA GLU A 145 -37.98 24.12 12.97
C GLU A 145 -38.08 23.03 11.92
N GLN A 146 -38.68 21.90 12.29
CA GLN A 146 -38.90 20.78 11.37
C GLN A 146 -40.40 20.46 11.31
N ARG A 147 -40.98 20.53 10.12
CA ARG A 147 -42.37 20.15 9.83
C ARG A 147 -42.39 19.07 8.75
N GLY A 148 -42.58 17.82 9.16
CA GLY A 148 -42.65 16.67 8.26
C GLY A 148 -41.36 16.45 7.45
N LYS A 149 -41.42 16.64 6.13
CA LYS A 149 -40.27 16.54 5.21
C LYS A 149 -39.52 17.86 5.02
N LYS A 150 -39.96 18.96 5.62
CA LYS A 150 -39.31 20.27 5.51
C LYS A 150 -38.64 20.66 6.83
N ARG A 151 -37.45 21.25 6.74
CA ARG A 151 -36.72 21.82 7.88
C ARG A 151 -36.28 23.23 7.52
N VAL A 152 -36.53 24.18 8.40
CA VAL A 152 -36.06 25.57 8.28
C VAL A 152 -35.04 25.80 9.39
N GLU A 153 -33.91 26.38 9.03
CA GLU A 153 -32.87 26.76 9.97
C GLU A 153 -32.56 28.25 9.77
N GLU A 154 -32.46 29.00 10.87
CA GLU A 154 -32.05 30.40 10.83
C GLU A 154 -30.74 30.61 11.57
N TYR A 155 -29.92 31.49 11.00
CA TYR A 155 -28.59 31.81 11.48
C TYR A 155 -28.44 33.33 11.61
N CYS A 156 -27.78 33.79 12.66
CA CYS A 156 -27.75 35.21 13.01
C CYS A 156 -26.35 35.63 13.50
N LEU A 157 -25.80 36.71 12.94
CA LEU A 157 -24.72 37.44 13.60
C LEU A 157 -25.34 38.49 14.53
N GLU A 158 -25.24 38.27 15.83
CA GLU A 158 -25.91 39.09 16.83
C GLU A 158 -25.11 40.35 17.21
N VAL A 159 -25.81 41.46 17.44
CA VAL A 159 -25.22 42.68 18.02
C VAL A 159 -24.76 42.41 19.44
N GLY A 160 -23.51 42.76 19.77
CA GLY A 160 -22.88 42.46 21.06
C GLY A 160 -22.20 41.09 21.10
N SER A 161 -22.35 40.26 20.06
CA SER A 161 -21.56 39.04 19.92
C SER A 161 -20.17 39.36 19.37
N GLU A 162 -19.20 38.51 19.69
CA GLU A 162 -17.86 38.59 19.11
C GLU A 162 -17.86 37.99 17.70
N ALA A 163 -17.20 38.69 16.77
CA ALA A 163 -17.06 38.23 15.39
C ALA A 163 -15.62 38.32 14.91
N LEU A 164 -15.23 37.33 14.11
CA LEU A 164 -14.01 37.34 13.33
C LEU A 164 -14.35 37.74 11.89
N VAL A 165 -13.69 38.78 11.40
CA VAL A 165 -13.82 39.26 10.02
C VAL A 165 -12.48 39.16 9.31
N GLU A 166 -12.49 38.44 8.18
CA GLU A 166 -11.36 38.27 7.28
C GLU A 166 -11.73 38.96 5.96
N GLY A 167 -11.10 40.10 5.68
CA GLY A 167 -11.46 40.94 4.54
C GLY A 167 -10.35 41.92 4.17
N VAL A 168 -10.66 42.86 3.28
CA VAL A 168 -9.71 43.89 2.84
C VAL A 168 -10.05 45.21 3.51
N VAL A 169 -9.12 45.73 4.32
CA VAL A 169 -9.20 47.06 4.90
C VAL A 169 -8.84 48.07 3.81
N LYS A 170 -9.79 48.93 3.48
CA LYS A 170 -9.62 50.00 2.49
C LYS A 170 -10.06 51.33 3.08
N ARG A 171 -9.36 52.39 2.70
CA ARG A 171 -9.76 53.75 3.06
C ARG A 171 -10.92 54.22 2.17
N SER A 172 -11.98 54.74 2.80
CA SER A 172 -13.12 55.38 2.15
C SER A 172 -13.29 56.79 2.74
N GLY A 173 -12.88 57.80 1.98
CA GLY A 173 -12.76 59.17 2.50
C GLY A 173 -11.72 59.26 3.63
N ASN A 174 -12.13 59.69 4.82
CA ASN A 174 -11.25 59.84 5.98
C ASN A 174 -11.30 58.64 6.96
N ALA A 175 -12.14 57.64 6.70
CA ALA A 175 -12.31 56.47 7.55
C ALA A 175 -11.80 55.18 6.87
N LEU A 176 -11.30 54.25 7.68
CA LEU A 176 -11.04 52.89 7.23
C LEU A 176 -12.32 52.07 7.32
N GLN A 177 -12.53 51.19 6.35
CA GLN A 177 -13.61 50.21 6.36
C GLN A 177 -13.14 48.88 5.80
N VAL A 178 -13.73 47.79 6.26
CA VAL A 178 -13.53 46.46 5.69
C VAL A 178 -14.51 46.27 4.55
N ILE A 179 -13.98 45.92 3.39
CA ILE A 179 -14.74 45.52 2.22
C ILE A 179 -14.34 44.10 1.80
N PHE A 180 -15.17 43.49 0.97
CA PHE A 180 -14.96 42.13 0.46
C PHE A 180 -14.81 42.12 -1.07
N GLU A 181 -14.16 43.15 -1.62
CA GLU A 181 -13.87 43.31 -3.04
C GLU A 181 -12.37 43.52 -3.23
N GLY A 182 -11.78 42.90 -4.27
CA GLY A 182 -10.34 43.01 -4.57
C GLY A 182 -9.42 42.15 -3.70
N GLY A 183 -9.97 41.14 -3.01
CA GLY A 183 -9.23 40.19 -2.16
C GLY A 183 -8.97 38.82 -2.81
N GLU A 184 -8.80 38.73 -4.13
CA GLU A 184 -8.83 37.48 -4.92
C GLU A 184 -7.90 36.35 -4.41
N GLU A 185 -6.85 36.68 -3.66
CA GLU A 185 -5.88 35.71 -3.13
C GLU A 185 -6.20 35.17 -1.72
N LEU A 186 -7.19 35.73 -1.02
CA LEU A 186 -7.50 35.38 0.37
C LEU A 186 -8.98 35.07 0.57
N PRO A 187 -9.30 34.04 1.38
CA PRO A 187 -10.70 33.74 1.69
C PRO A 187 -11.28 34.88 2.52
N MET A 188 -12.39 35.42 2.03
CA MET A 188 -13.14 36.49 2.68
C MET A 188 -14.25 35.88 3.52
N ARG A 189 -14.29 36.18 4.81
CA ARG A 189 -15.21 35.50 5.75
C ARG A 189 -15.72 36.44 6.82
N VAL A 190 -16.94 36.18 7.26
CA VAL A 190 -17.50 36.73 8.49
C VAL A 190 -17.95 35.55 9.32
N VAL A 191 -17.30 35.34 10.47
CA VAL A 191 -17.54 34.22 11.36
C VAL A 191 -18.13 34.73 12.66
N GLY A 192 -19.39 34.36 12.94
CA GLY A 192 -20.05 34.59 14.22
C GLY A 192 -20.02 33.32 15.06
N GLY A 193 -19.59 33.44 16.32
CA GLY A 193 -19.50 32.32 17.26
C GLY A 193 -18.48 31.24 16.89
N GLY A 194 -17.39 31.12 17.65
CA GLY A 194 -16.45 29.99 17.64
C GLY A 194 -15.85 29.58 16.28
N ALA A 195 -14.55 29.85 16.08
CA ALA A 195 -13.81 29.65 14.83
C ALA A 195 -13.70 28.19 14.27
N SER A 196 -14.38 27.19 14.86
CA SER A 196 -14.20 25.76 14.54
C SER A 196 -14.92 25.29 13.27
N VAL A 197 -16.06 25.88 12.89
CA VAL A 197 -16.92 25.34 11.81
C VAL A 197 -16.38 25.62 10.40
N ALA A 198 -15.62 26.70 10.21
CA ALA A 198 -15.15 27.13 8.89
C ALA A 198 -13.88 26.40 8.39
N ARG A 199 -13.10 25.78 9.30
CA ARG A 199 -11.84 25.09 8.94
C ARG A 199 -12.07 23.68 8.39
N GLU A 200 -13.13 23.00 8.85
CA GLU A 200 -13.37 21.58 8.58
C GLU A 200 -13.75 21.28 7.11
N LEU A 201 -14.47 22.18 6.43
CA LEU A 201 -14.84 22.00 5.02
C LEU A 201 -13.68 22.21 4.03
N ALA A 202 -12.72 23.09 4.35
CA ALA A 202 -11.65 23.45 3.41
C ALA A 202 -10.53 22.39 3.36
N THR A 203 -10.19 21.77 4.49
CA THR A 203 -9.09 20.79 4.59
C THR A 203 -9.46 19.40 4.08
N GLY A 204 -10.73 19.02 4.13
CA GLY A 204 -11.20 17.69 3.69
C GLY A 204 -11.08 17.47 2.18
N GLY A 205 -11.40 18.49 1.36
CA GLY A 205 -11.32 18.42 -0.10
C GLY A 205 -9.89 18.24 -0.62
N SER A 206 -8.94 19.02 -0.09
CA SER A 206 -7.53 18.92 -0.46
C SER A 206 -6.92 17.57 -0.14
N PHE A 207 -7.31 16.97 1.00
CA PHE A 207 -6.85 15.65 1.41
C PHE A 207 -7.33 14.56 0.45
N ALA A 208 -8.62 14.58 0.09
CA ALA A 208 -9.17 13.61 -0.84
C ALA A 208 -8.50 13.68 -2.22
N LEU A 209 -8.27 14.90 -2.73
CA LEU A 209 -7.54 15.10 -3.99
C LEU A 209 -6.10 14.59 -3.91
N LEU A 210 -5.40 14.80 -2.79
CA LEU A 210 -4.06 14.26 -2.59
C LEU A 210 -4.07 12.73 -2.62
N MET A 211 -5.03 12.09 -1.96
CA MET A 211 -5.19 10.62 -2.00
C MET A 211 -5.47 10.10 -3.41
N VAL A 212 -6.32 10.79 -4.17
CA VAL A 212 -6.60 10.44 -5.57
C VAL A 212 -5.33 10.59 -6.43
N SER A 213 -4.56 11.67 -6.24
CA SER A 213 -3.29 11.86 -6.92
C SER A 213 -2.31 10.72 -6.61
N LEU A 214 -2.14 10.36 -5.34
CA LEU A 214 -1.25 9.27 -4.94
C LEU A 214 -1.69 7.91 -5.48
N LEU A 215 -2.99 7.64 -5.52
CA LEU A 215 -3.54 6.43 -6.14
C LEU A 215 -3.21 6.37 -7.63
N LEU A 216 -3.42 7.47 -8.36
CA LEU A 216 -3.11 7.55 -9.79
C LEU A 216 -1.60 7.38 -10.06
N LEU A 217 -0.75 7.96 -9.22
CA LEU A 217 0.70 7.78 -9.33
C LEU A 217 1.09 6.31 -9.15
N VAL A 218 0.58 5.67 -8.10
CA VAL A 218 0.86 4.27 -7.78
C VAL A 218 0.36 3.33 -8.89
N LEU A 219 -0.87 3.55 -9.40
CA LEU A 219 -1.41 2.79 -10.53
C LEU A 219 -0.62 3.03 -11.82
N GLY A 220 -0.17 4.27 -12.05
CA GLY A 220 0.69 4.65 -13.17
C GLY A 220 2.03 3.92 -13.16
N LEU A 221 2.73 3.94 -12.04
CA LEU A 221 4.00 3.23 -11.83
C LEU A 221 3.80 1.71 -11.95
N TRP A 222 2.73 1.17 -11.38
CA TRP A 222 2.38 -0.25 -11.51
C TRP A 222 2.11 -0.65 -12.96
N SER A 223 1.36 0.16 -13.71
CA SER A 223 1.08 -0.10 -15.13
C SER A 223 2.36 -0.10 -15.96
N LEU A 224 3.21 0.92 -15.77
CA LEU A 224 4.46 1.06 -16.51
C LEU A 224 5.43 -0.08 -16.19
N PHE A 225 5.60 -0.44 -14.92
CA PHE A 225 6.44 -1.58 -14.52
C PHE A 225 5.96 -2.90 -15.16
N ASN A 226 4.65 -3.15 -15.14
CA ASN A 226 4.07 -4.34 -15.73
C ASN A 226 4.14 -4.37 -17.27
N SER A 227 4.23 -3.22 -17.95
CA SER A 227 4.44 -3.16 -19.40
C SER A 227 5.83 -3.65 -19.82
N ILE A 228 6.88 -3.37 -19.02
CA ILE A 228 8.26 -3.82 -19.28
C ILE A 228 8.34 -5.35 -19.26
N GLY A 229 7.53 -5.99 -18.41
CA GLY A 229 7.47 -7.44 -18.29
C GLY A 229 8.52 -8.08 -17.41
N LEU A 230 9.18 -7.28 -16.57
CA LEU A 230 10.02 -7.77 -15.49
C LEU A 230 9.15 -8.39 -14.39
N VAL A 231 9.51 -9.59 -13.95
CA VAL A 231 8.87 -10.29 -12.83
C VAL A 231 9.80 -10.20 -11.61
N SER A 232 9.97 -8.98 -11.09
CA SER A 232 10.83 -8.72 -9.93
C SER A 232 10.06 -7.96 -8.85
N VAL A 233 9.76 -8.65 -7.74
CA VAL A 233 9.07 -8.04 -6.59
C VAL A 233 9.93 -6.93 -5.99
N GLY A 234 11.23 -7.17 -5.78
CA GLY A 234 12.15 -6.16 -5.27
C GLY A 234 12.25 -4.94 -6.20
N GLY A 235 12.40 -5.18 -7.51
CA GLY A 235 12.45 -4.10 -8.50
C GLY A 235 11.18 -3.25 -8.51
N PHE A 236 10.02 -3.89 -8.44
CA PHE A 236 8.74 -3.19 -8.34
C PHE A 236 8.64 -2.33 -7.07
N MET A 237 8.99 -2.89 -5.91
CA MET A 237 8.97 -2.17 -4.63
C MET A 237 9.88 -0.95 -4.66
N VAL A 238 11.09 -1.06 -5.23
CA VAL A 238 12.03 0.05 -5.36
C VAL A 238 11.47 1.16 -6.25
N VAL A 239 10.98 0.82 -7.45
CA VAL A 239 10.40 1.80 -8.39
C VAL A 239 9.19 2.49 -7.76
N LEU A 240 8.31 1.73 -7.12
CA LEU A 240 7.12 2.25 -6.46
C LEU A 240 7.49 3.19 -5.30
N THR A 241 8.41 2.76 -4.43
CA THR A 241 8.86 3.54 -3.27
C THR A 241 9.54 4.82 -3.70
N LEU A 242 10.50 4.76 -4.62
CA LEU A 242 11.22 5.94 -5.11
C LEU A 242 10.26 6.93 -5.78
N GLY A 243 9.35 6.46 -6.62
CA GLY A 243 8.36 7.32 -7.28
C GLY A 243 7.45 8.04 -6.29
N VAL A 244 6.94 7.32 -5.28
CA VAL A 244 6.11 7.90 -4.22
C VAL A 244 6.91 8.86 -3.34
N LEU A 245 8.12 8.47 -2.93
CA LEU A 245 8.99 9.28 -2.06
C LEU A 245 9.37 10.59 -2.73
N LEU A 246 9.81 10.55 -3.99
CA LEU A 246 10.16 11.74 -4.77
C LEU A 246 8.95 12.65 -4.98
N SER A 247 7.77 12.08 -5.21
CA SER A 247 6.53 12.85 -5.34
C SER A 247 6.16 13.56 -4.04
N LEU A 248 6.14 12.85 -2.91
CA LEU A 248 5.84 13.42 -1.59
C LEU A 248 6.85 14.49 -1.17
N LEU A 249 8.15 14.22 -1.33
CA LEU A 249 9.22 15.17 -1.00
C LEU A 249 9.18 16.38 -1.93
N GLY A 250 8.96 16.18 -3.23
CA GLY A 250 8.81 17.27 -4.20
C GLY A 250 7.59 18.15 -3.91
N PHE A 251 6.47 17.54 -3.53
CA PHE A 251 5.27 18.27 -3.12
C PHE A 251 5.50 19.04 -1.81
N GLY A 252 6.11 18.40 -0.81
CA GLY A 252 6.48 19.03 0.47
C GLY A 252 7.44 20.20 0.29
N ALA A 253 8.46 20.06 -0.57
CA ALA A 253 9.38 21.12 -0.91
C ALA A 253 8.68 22.31 -1.56
N ARG A 254 7.83 22.07 -2.57
CA ARG A 254 7.04 23.13 -3.22
C ARG A 254 6.13 23.86 -2.24
N LEU A 255 5.51 23.14 -1.31
CA LEU A 255 4.68 23.73 -0.26
C LEU A 255 5.49 24.59 0.69
N THR A 256 6.65 24.10 1.12
CA THR A 256 7.54 24.83 2.03
C THR A 256 8.05 26.13 1.39
N VAL A 257 8.52 26.08 0.13
CA VAL A 257 8.99 27.25 -0.59
C VAL A 257 7.86 28.27 -0.79
N GLY A 258 6.69 27.81 -1.24
CA GLY A 258 5.53 28.69 -1.40
C GLY A 258 5.03 29.29 -0.09
N GLU A 259 5.26 28.64 1.05
CA GLU A 259 4.98 29.19 2.37
C GLU A 259 5.99 30.27 2.78
N LEU A 260 7.28 30.07 2.55
CA LEU A 260 8.32 31.06 2.83
C LEU A 260 8.12 32.34 2.01
N GLU A 261 7.85 32.21 0.71
CA GLU A 261 7.58 33.35 -0.19
C GLU A 261 6.35 34.14 0.25
N ALA A 262 5.24 33.44 0.54
CA ALA A 262 4.01 34.09 0.95
C ALA A 262 4.15 34.80 2.31
N ASN A 263 4.91 34.22 3.24
CA ASN A 263 5.20 34.80 4.54
C ASN A 263 6.05 36.08 4.42
N ALA A 264 7.10 36.04 3.59
CA ALA A 264 7.91 37.22 3.27
C ALA A 264 7.09 38.34 2.61
N ALA A 265 6.23 37.98 1.65
CA ALA A 265 5.34 38.94 1.00
C ALA A 265 4.35 39.58 1.99
N GLN A 266 3.85 38.82 2.98
CA GLN A 266 2.95 39.34 4.00
C GLN A 266 3.64 40.35 4.92
N VAL A 267 4.87 40.06 5.38
CA VAL A 267 5.66 40.99 6.19
C VAL A 267 5.97 42.27 5.42
N ALA A 268 6.38 42.14 4.15
CA ALA A 268 6.67 43.29 3.29
C ALA A 268 5.43 44.18 3.12
N ARG A 269 4.27 43.58 2.83
CA ARG A 269 2.99 44.32 2.73
C ARG A 269 2.63 45.03 4.03
N ALA A 270 2.75 44.37 5.17
CA ALA A 270 2.44 44.97 6.47
C ALA A 270 3.31 46.21 6.74
N LYS A 271 4.63 46.11 6.51
CA LYS A 271 5.55 47.26 6.63
C LYS A 271 5.14 48.37 5.67
N THR A 272 5.03 48.09 4.37
CA THR A 272 4.70 49.12 3.36
C THR A 272 3.35 49.80 3.62
N SER A 273 2.32 49.06 4.03
CA SER A 273 1.01 49.61 4.36
C SER A 273 1.05 50.50 5.61
N ALA A 274 1.81 50.10 6.63
CA ALA A 274 2.01 50.91 7.84
C ALA A 274 2.77 52.20 7.49
N GLU A 275 3.90 52.10 6.79
CA GLU A 275 4.71 53.25 6.38
C GLU A 275 3.92 54.24 5.53
N THR A 276 3.16 53.74 4.56
CA THR A 276 2.30 54.58 3.72
C THR A 276 1.24 55.31 4.55
N SER A 277 0.64 54.62 5.53
CA SER A 277 -0.35 55.21 6.41
C SER A 277 0.25 56.26 7.33
N ILE A 278 1.44 56.01 7.88
CA ILE A 278 2.18 56.90 8.78
C ILE A 278 2.66 58.14 8.02
N ARG A 279 3.23 57.99 6.82
CA ARG A 279 3.62 59.12 5.96
C ARG A 279 2.44 60.04 5.65
N LYS A 280 1.27 59.47 5.36
CA LYS A 280 0.04 60.24 5.14
C LYS A 280 -0.38 61.04 6.38
N MET A 281 -0.22 60.48 7.59
CA MET A 281 -0.52 61.19 8.85
C MET A 281 0.48 62.32 9.14
N MET A 282 1.77 62.11 8.87
CA MET A 282 2.81 63.13 9.09
C MET A 282 2.83 64.25 8.05
N GLY A 283 2.23 64.05 6.87
CA GLY A 283 2.18 65.06 5.81
C GLY A 283 3.59 65.52 5.38
N SER A 284 3.86 66.82 5.44
CA SER A 284 5.17 67.38 5.06
C SER A 284 6.31 66.96 5.99
N SER A 285 6.02 66.62 7.25
CA SER A 285 7.02 66.16 8.24
C SER A 285 7.59 64.79 7.89
N ALA A 286 7.00 64.07 6.94
CA ALA A 286 7.49 62.78 6.47
C ALA A 286 8.66 62.86 5.47
N ARG A 287 9.06 64.06 5.01
CA ARG A 287 10.17 64.20 4.04
C ARG A 287 11.48 63.75 4.65
N GLY A 288 12.18 62.84 3.98
CA GLY A 288 13.46 62.28 4.46
C GLY A 288 13.32 61.32 5.64
N TRP A 289 12.10 61.02 6.10
CA TRP A 289 11.89 59.99 7.11
C TRP A 289 12.07 58.60 6.49
N GLU A 290 13.00 57.83 7.03
CA GLU A 290 13.18 56.40 6.75
C GLU A 290 12.91 55.60 8.03
N PRO A 291 11.97 54.65 8.00
CA PRO A 291 11.61 53.88 9.17
C PRO A 291 12.66 52.80 9.47
N VAL A 292 13.30 52.90 10.63
CA VAL A 292 14.16 51.85 11.19
C VAL A 292 13.34 51.05 12.20
N TRP A 293 12.84 49.89 11.79
CA TRP A 293 11.91 49.09 12.60
C TRP A 293 12.57 48.42 13.81
N GLU A 294 13.88 48.20 13.71
CA GLU A 294 14.72 47.52 14.71
C GLU A 294 15.12 48.42 15.89
N GLU A 295 14.78 49.72 15.84
CA GLU A 295 15.09 50.69 16.88
C GLU A 295 13.80 51.25 17.52
N PRO A 296 13.83 51.62 18.81
CA PRO A 296 12.66 52.19 19.47
C PRO A 296 12.33 53.57 18.89
N TRP A 297 11.06 53.79 18.52
CA TRP A 297 10.63 55.08 17.98
C TRP A 297 10.22 56.04 19.08
N ASN A 298 10.74 57.27 19.04
CA ASN A 298 10.27 58.33 19.91
C ASN A 298 9.13 59.11 19.22
N LEU A 299 7.89 58.73 19.54
CA LEU A 299 6.69 59.35 18.96
C LEU A 299 6.38 60.76 19.50
N SER A 300 7.12 61.22 20.51
CA SER A 300 6.97 62.55 21.09
C SER A 300 7.88 63.61 20.44
N ALA A 301 8.81 63.20 19.59
CA ALA A 301 9.83 64.08 18.99
C ALA A 301 10.08 63.77 17.51
N GLY A 302 10.82 64.65 16.84
CA GLY A 302 11.26 64.45 15.46
C GLY A 302 10.11 64.48 14.45
N PRO A 303 10.04 63.55 13.47
CA PRO A 303 9.03 63.60 12.41
C PRO A 303 7.59 63.41 12.91
N PHE A 304 7.43 62.92 14.15
CA PHE A 304 6.15 62.64 14.80
C PHE A 304 5.62 63.79 15.68
N GLU A 305 6.40 64.87 15.88
CA GLU A 305 6.04 65.96 16.81
C GLU A 305 4.69 66.59 16.48
N GLY A 306 4.39 66.75 15.18
CA GLY A 306 3.14 67.30 14.67
C GLY A 306 1.90 66.40 14.78
N LEU A 307 2.05 65.14 15.21
CA LEU A 307 0.92 64.23 15.40
C LEU A 307 0.19 64.52 16.71
N ASN A 308 -1.14 64.47 16.68
CA ASN A 308 -1.96 64.56 17.88
C ASN A 308 -1.92 63.25 18.70
N ARG A 309 -2.48 63.25 19.92
CA ARG A 309 -2.46 62.07 20.80
C ARG A 309 -3.12 60.83 20.18
N ALA A 310 -4.22 61.00 19.44
CA ALA A 310 -4.91 59.89 18.79
C ALA A 310 -4.13 59.34 17.60
N GLU A 311 -3.45 60.20 16.84
CA GLU A 311 -2.56 59.82 15.75
C GLU A 311 -1.33 59.08 16.27
N ARG A 312 -0.72 59.52 17.37
CA ARG A 312 0.40 58.80 18.01
C ARG A 312 -0.02 57.41 18.49
N ALA A 313 -1.15 57.30 19.19
CA ALA A 313 -1.70 56.01 19.62
C ALA A 313 -1.99 55.09 18.43
N ARG A 314 -2.45 55.64 17.31
CA ARG A 314 -2.65 54.88 16.06
C ARG A 314 -1.32 54.39 15.47
N VAL A 315 -0.25 55.20 15.52
CA VAL A 315 1.09 54.76 15.08
C VAL A 315 1.60 53.62 15.96
N GLU A 316 1.43 53.69 17.29
CA GLU A 316 1.77 52.60 18.22
C GLU A 316 1.05 51.30 17.83
N LEU A 317 -0.27 51.35 17.64
CA LEU A 317 -1.06 50.18 17.24
C LEU A 317 -0.64 49.63 15.86
N MET A 318 -0.25 50.48 14.90
CA MET A 318 0.29 50.03 13.62
C MET A 318 1.63 49.30 13.80
N ARG A 319 2.52 49.80 14.67
CA ARG A 319 3.81 49.15 15.00
C ARG A 319 3.58 47.79 15.67
N VAL A 320 2.62 47.72 16.58
CA VAL A 320 2.20 46.45 17.23
C VAL A 320 1.73 45.45 16.18
N ASN A 321 0.82 45.84 15.28
CA ASN A 321 0.31 44.96 14.22
C ASN A 321 1.43 44.46 13.27
N VAL A 322 2.39 45.33 12.92
CA VAL A 322 3.57 44.94 12.12
C VAL A 322 4.47 43.97 12.89
N SER A 323 4.75 44.25 14.18
CA SER A 323 5.53 43.37 15.04
C SER A 323 4.89 41.99 15.16
N SER A 324 3.57 41.91 15.42
CA SER A 324 2.88 40.63 15.55
C SER A 324 2.94 39.81 14.27
N THR A 325 2.87 40.47 13.10
CA THR A 325 3.05 39.82 11.79
C THR A 325 4.46 39.26 11.62
N ILE A 326 5.49 40.02 12.02
CA ILE A 326 6.89 39.60 11.96
C ILE A 326 7.17 38.46 12.95
N ASP A 327 6.64 38.52 14.17
CA ASP A 327 6.82 37.49 15.18
C ASP A 327 6.22 36.15 14.72
N GLU A 328 5.02 36.18 14.12
CA GLU A 328 4.43 34.99 13.51
C GLU A 328 5.28 34.49 12.34
N ALA A 329 5.76 35.38 11.47
CA ALA A 329 6.61 35.01 10.35
C ALA A 329 7.91 34.31 10.79
N ARG A 330 8.53 34.78 11.88
CA ARG A 330 9.72 34.18 12.50
C ARG A 330 9.43 32.82 13.08
N ARG A 331 8.29 32.65 13.78
CA ARG A 331 7.86 31.35 14.29
C ARG A 331 7.70 30.32 13.17
N TYR A 332 7.10 30.71 12.06
CA TYR A 332 6.98 29.87 10.87
C TYR A 332 8.35 29.51 10.28
N GLN A 333 9.25 30.48 10.11
CA GLN A 333 10.56 30.25 9.50
C GLN A 333 11.47 29.35 10.37
N ARG A 334 11.31 29.34 11.70
CA ARG A 334 12.16 28.59 12.64
C ARG A 334 11.75 27.14 12.88
N ARG A 335 10.61 26.69 12.37
CA ARG A 335 10.14 25.31 12.57
C ARG A 335 10.60 24.40 11.41
N PRO A 336 10.71 23.08 11.62
CA PRO A 336 10.96 22.14 10.53
C PRO A 336 9.69 21.88 9.70
N PRO A 337 9.80 21.73 8.36
CA PRO A 337 11.03 21.78 7.56
C PRO A 337 11.47 23.19 7.10
N GLU A 338 10.70 24.25 7.35
CA GLU A 338 10.91 25.62 6.87
C GLU A 338 12.31 26.16 7.21
N VAL A 339 12.80 25.87 8.42
CA VAL A 339 14.15 26.26 8.89
C VAL A 339 15.24 25.76 7.95
N PHE A 340 15.16 24.51 7.49
CA PHE A 340 16.16 23.93 6.60
C PHE A 340 16.11 24.56 5.21
N PHE A 341 14.90 24.79 4.68
CA PHE A 341 14.73 25.45 3.38
C PHE A 341 15.17 26.91 3.43
N SER A 342 14.93 27.61 4.54
CA SER A 342 15.35 29.00 4.70
C SER A 342 16.87 29.13 4.67
N ILE A 343 17.60 28.22 5.33
CA ILE A 343 19.06 28.16 5.32
C ILE A 343 19.55 27.75 3.93
N ALA A 344 19.01 26.67 3.36
CA ALA A 344 19.47 26.11 2.10
C ALA A 344 19.25 27.04 0.89
N LEU A 345 18.17 27.82 0.89
CA LEU A 345 17.84 28.76 -0.19
C LEU A 345 18.26 30.21 0.12
N GLY A 346 18.90 30.46 1.27
CA GLY A 346 19.41 31.79 1.63
C GLY A 346 18.32 32.83 1.93
N TYR A 347 17.16 32.43 2.46
CA TYR A 347 16.13 33.37 2.87
C TYR A 347 16.59 34.21 4.06
N PRO A 348 16.46 35.55 4.02
CA PRO A 348 16.87 36.40 5.14
C PRO A 348 16.00 36.13 6.37
N TRP A 349 16.62 36.20 7.55
CA TRP A 349 15.89 36.11 8.81
C TRP A 349 15.19 37.43 9.10
N PHE A 350 13.90 37.36 9.47
CA PHE A 350 13.20 38.54 9.92
C PHE A 350 13.76 39.02 11.27
N LYS A 351 14.08 40.31 11.34
CA LYS A 351 14.52 41.01 12.55
C LYS A 351 13.31 41.47 13.37
N GLU A 352 13.46 41.51 14.68
CA GLU A 352 12.41 41.97 15.60
C GLU A 352 12.16 43.46 15.46
N VAL A 353 10.92 43.88 15.69
CA VAL A 353 10.57 45.30 15.82
C VAL A 353 10.85 45.70 17.26
N ALA A 354 11.61 46.78 17.47
CA ALA A 354 11.88 47.28 18.81
C ALA A 354 10.68 48.07 19.35
N LEU A 355 9.85 47.42 20.16
CA LEU A 355 8.69 48.01 20.80
C LEU A 355 9.03 48.52 22.21
N SER A 356 8.33 49.56 22.65
CA SER A 356 8.32 49.99 24.05
C SER A 356 7.48 49.03 24.91
N GLU A 357 7.67 49.05 26.23
CA GLU A 357 6.89 48.20 27.16
C GLU A 357 5.37 48.42 27.02
N ALA A 358 4.95 49.66 26.78
CA ALA A 358 3.54 50.00 26.55
C ALA A 358 2.99 49.40 25.26
N GLU A 359 3.79 49.35 24.19
CA GLU A 359 3.41 48.74 22.92
C GLU A 359 3.39 47.21 23.01
N GLU A 360 4.36 46.61 23.71
CA GLU A 360 4.42 45.15 23.91
C GLU A 360 3.16 44.64 24.64
N ALA A 361 2.65 45.40 25.61
CA ALA A 361 1.41 45.10 26.33
C ALA A 361 0.15 45.15 25.44
N LEU A 362 0.20 45.82 24.28
CA LEU A 362 -0.91 45.93 23.34
C LEU A 362 -0.94 44.77 22.33
N LYS A 363 0.09 43.92 22.28
CA LYS A 363 0.10 42.76 21.38
C LYS A 363 -1.14 41.88 21.60
N PRO A 364 -1.75 41.35 20.53
CA PRO A 364 -2.82 40.38 20.69
C PRO A 364 -2.28 39.14 21.41
N GLU A 365 -3.07 38.58 22.33
CA GLU A 365 -2.74 37.27 22.90
C GLU A 365 -2.72 36.25 21.78
N VAL A 366 -1.57 35.61 21.57
CA VAL A 366 -1.48 34.53 20.60
C VAL A 366 -2.23 33.35 21.21
N GLU A 367 -3.47 33.11 20.78
CA GLU A 367 -4.18 31.89 21.10
C GLU A 367 -3.31 30.68 20.73
N ARG A 368 -2.72 30.04 21.73
CA ARG A 368 -2.01 28.75 21.60
C ARG A 368 -2.98 27.59 21.40
N GLY A 369 -4.20 27.87 20.95
CA GLY A 369 -5.23 26.88 20.68
C GLY A 369 -4.65 25.83 19.75
N TRP A 370 -4.49 24.61 20.27
CA TRP A 370 -4.12 23.45 19.48
C TRP A 370 -4.89 23.49 18.17
N ARG A 371 -4.16 23.76 17.08
CA ARG A 371 -4.72 23.89 15.73
C ARG A 371 -5.20 22.51 15.29
N ARG A 372 -6.39 22.09 15.76
CA ARG A 372 -7.03 20.82 15.39
C ARG A 372 -7.17 20.83 13.87
N GLY A 373 -6.57 19.84 13.21
CA GLY A 373 -6.54 19.70 11.76
C GLY A 373 -7.87 19.19 11.20
N LEU A 374 -7.88 18.00 10.60
CA LEU A 374 -9.15 17.34 10.24
C LEU A 374 -10.08 17.28 11.45
N GLY A 375 -11.36 17.54 11.22
CA GLY A 375 -12.38 17.33 12.25
C GLY A 375 -12.29 15.92 12.81
N PHE A 376 -12.39 15.80 14.14
CA PHE A 376 -12.12 14.57 14.88
C PHE A 376 -12.86 13.35 14.32
N GLY A 377 -14.12 13.54 13.91
CA GLY A 377 -14.92 12.48 13.27
C GLY A 377 -14.44 12.08 11.87
N ALA A 378 -14.10 13.06 11.02
CA ALA A 378 -13.63 12.81 9.66
C ALA A 378 -12.23 12.16 9.65
N GLY A 379 -11.31 12.63 10.51
CA GLY A 379 -9.97 12.07 10.64
C GLY A 379 -9.96 10.64 11.18
N LEU A 380 -10.76 10.34 12.20
CA LEU A 380 -10.89 8.97 12.72
C LEU A 380 -11.62 8.04 11.75
N GLY A 381 -12.70 8.50 11.10
CA GLY A 381 -13.43 7.71 10.12
C GLY A 381 -12.59 7.36 8.90
N GLY A 382 -11.90 8.36 8.32
CA GLY A 382 -11.00 8.17 7.18
C GLY A 382 -9.76 7.35 7.53
N GLY A 383 -9.17 7.59 8.71
CA GLY A 383 -8.03 6.83 9.21
C GLY A 383 -8.37 5.37 9.49
N ALA A 384 -9.50 5.09 10.14
CA ALA A 384 -9.96 3.73 10.41
C ALA A 384 -10.28 2.97 9.12
N LEU A 385 -10.96 3.61 8.16
CA LEU A 385 -11.21 3.01 6.85
C LEU A 385 -9.89 2.69 6.13
N SER A 386 -8.94 3.63 6.13
CA SER A 386 -7.62 3.43 5.52
C SER A 386 -6.85 2.31 6.19
N ALA A 387 -6.91 2.18 7.52
CA ALA A 387 -6.29 1.08 8.26
C ALA A 387 -6.91 -0.29 7.92
N ILE A 388 -8.25 -0.36 7.80
CA ILE A 388 -8.95 -1.59 7.39
C ILE A 388 -8.55 -1.98 5.96
N LEU A 389 -8.55 -1.03 5.03
CA LEU A 389 -8.13 -1.28 3.64
C LEU A 389 -6.65 -1.67 3.58
N MET A 390 -5.78 -1.04 4.36
CA MET A 390 -4.37 -1.38 4.46
C MET A 390 -4.19 -2.82 4.94
N MET A 391 -4.85 -3.23 6.02
CA MET A 391 -4.80 -4.59 6.54
C MET A 391 -5.33 -5.60 5.52
N LEU A 392 -6.50 -5.32 4.92
CA LEU A 392 -7.13 -6.20 3.93
C LEU A 392 -6.25 -6.40 2.69
N PHE A 393 -5.80 -5.32 2.06
CA PHE A 393 -5.03 -5.39 0.83
C PHE A 393 -3.59 -5.85 1.05
N SER A 394 -2.99 -5.53 2.20
CA SER A 394 -1.69 -6.10 2.58
C SER A 394 -1.80 -7.60 2.82
N PHE A 395 -2.86 -8.07 3.49
CA PHE A 395 -3.10 -9.50 3.70
C PHE A 395 -3.28 -10.25 2.37
N ILE A 396 -4.13 -9.74 1.48
CA ILE A 396 -4.33 -10.34 0.15
C ILE A 396 -3.03 -10.29 -0.66
N GLY A 397 -2.33 -9.15 -0.67
CA GLY A 397 -1.06 -8.97 -1.38
C GLY A 397 0.02 -9.93 -0.90
N LEU A 398 0.19 -10.08 0.43
CA LEU A 398 1.14 -11.02 1.02
C LEU A 398 0.78 -12.48 0.72
N ARG A 399 -0.52 -12.83 0.70
CA ARG A 399 -0.99 -14.17 0.32
C ARG A 399 -0.65 -14.49 -1.14
N GLU A 400 -0.92 -13.56 -2.05
CA GLU A 400 -0.59 -13.72 -3.48
C GLU A 400 0.93 -13.73 -3.73
N LEU A 401 1.70 -12.92 -3.00
CA LEU A 401 3.17 -12.97 -3.04
C LEU A 401 3.71 -14.31 -2.53
N THR A 402 3.06 -14.91 -1.54
CA THR A 402 3.43 -16.25 -1.04
C THR A 402 3.18 -17.32 -2.10
N ARG A 403 2.04 -17.29 -2.80
CA ARG A 403 1.75 -18.19 -3.93
C ARG A 403 2.78 -18.04 -5.06
N LEU A 404 3.12 -16.80 -5.41
CA LEU A 404 4.16 -16.51 -6.41
C LEU A 404 5.56 -16.98 -5.95
N ARG A 405 5.82 -16.98 -4.64
CA ARG A 405 7.09 -17.45 -4.07
C ARG A 405 7.24 -18.95 -4.24
N ILE A 406 6.19 -19.70 -3.92
CA ILE A 406 6.13 -21.16 -4.09
C ILE A 406 6.46 -21.50 -5.56
N SER A 407 5.70 -20.96 -6.51
CA SER A 407 5.93 -21.20 -7.95
C SER A 407 7.32 -20.84 -8.48
N ARG A 408 8.10 -19.97 -7.83
CA ARG A 408 9.47 -19.60 -8.27
C ARG A 408 10.57 -20.44 -7.65
N ASN A 409 10.27 -21.13 -6.55
CA ASN A 409 11.26 -21.84 -5.74
C ASN A 409 11.10 -23.36 -5.80
N LEU A 410 10.09 -23.84 -6.53
CA LEU A 410 9.98 -25.23 -6.94
C LEU A 410 10.63 -25.37 -8.32
N PRO A 411 11.61 -26.26 -8.51
CA PRO A 411 12.07 -26.69 -9.82
C PRO A 411 11.05 -27.66 -10.39
N THR A 412 11.13 -27.83 -11.70
CA THR A 412 10.39 -28.85 -12.44
C THR A 412 11.25 -30.11 -12.53
N PRO A 413 11.11 -31.12 -11.65
CA PRO A 413 11.72 -32.43 -11.88
C PRO A 413 11.14 -33.10 -13.14
N PRO A 414 11.85 -34.08 -13.71
CA PRO A 414 11.24 -35.05 -14.61
C PRO A 414 10.05 -35.73 -13.94
N VAL A 415 9.02 -36.11 -14.69
CA VAL A 415 7.79 -36.70 -14.15
C VAL A 415 8.05 -37.96 -13.33
N ALA A 416 9.00 -38.81 -13.74
CA ALA A 416 9.40 -39.99 -12.95
C ALA A 416 10.11 -39.65 -11.63
N GLY A 417 10.69 -38.45 -11.50
CA GLY A 417 11.36 -37.95 -10.31
C GLY A 417 10.44 -37.20 -9.34
N VAL A 418 9.12 -37.25 -9.54
CA VAL A 418 8.15 -36.64 -8.62
C VAL A 418 8.27 -37.30 -7.25
N SER A 419 8.40 -36.48 -6.21
CA SER A 419 8.48 -36.93 -4.82
C SER A 419 7.32 -36.37 -4.01
N TYR A 420 6.97 -37.05 -2.92
CA TYR A 420 5.88 -36.67 -2.04
C TYR A 420 6.03 -35.22 -1.54
N GLY A 421 4.95 -34.45 -1.63
CA GLY A 421 4.89 -33.05 -1.20
C GLY A 421 4.73 -32.05 -2.35
N PRO A 422 4.95 -30.75 -2.11
CA PRO A 422 4.74 -29.72 -3.13
C PRO A 422 5.76 -29.87 -4.27
N THR A 423 5.26 -30.04 -5.50
CA THR A 423 6.07 -30.22 -6.70
C THR A 423 5.46 -29.50 -7.91
N GLU A 424 6.27 -29.34 -8.96
CA GLU A 424 5.85 -28.83 -10.26
C GLU A 424 6.19 -29.85 -11.34
N VAL A 425 5.27 -30.13 -12.27
CA VAL A 425 5.54 -31.00 -13.42
C VAL A 425 5.09 -30.35 -14.72
N LYS A 426 5.79 -30.69 -15.81
CA LYS A 426 5.46 -30.26 -17.17
C LYS A 426 5.48 -31.48 -18.08
N GLY A 427 4.46 -31.60 -18.93
CA GLY A 427 4.35 -32.73 -19.85
C GLY A 427 3.18 -32.57 -20.81
N ARG A 428 2.88 -33.62 -21.57
CA ARG A 428 1.69 -33.71 -22.42
C ARG A 428 0.53 -34.34 -21.67
N VAL A 429 -0.67 -33.83 -21.93
CA VAL A 429 -1.93 -34.41 -21.45
C VAL A 429 -2.23 -35.68 -22.24
N VAL A 430 -2.30 -36.82 -21.55
CA VAL A 430 -2.72 -38.11 -22.09
C VAL A 430 -3.90 -38.63 -21.29
N LEU A 431 -4.95 -39.13 -21.97
CA LEU A 431 -6.14 -39.63 -21.30
C LEU A 431 -5.84 -40.82 -20.40
N HIS A 432 -6.57 -40.90 -19.29
CA HIS A 432 -6.55 -42.09 -18.44
C HIS A 432 -7.32 -43.23 -19.14
N PRO A 433 -6.83 -44.49 -19.15
CA PRO A 433 -7.46 -45.60 -19.87
C PRO A 433 -8.93 -45.84 -19.51
N ASP A 434 -9.29 -45.62 -18.25
CA ASP A 434 -10.65 -45.86 -17.74
C ASP A 434 -11.63 -44.69 -17.98
N TYR A 435 -11.14 -43.54 -18.45
CA TYR A 435 -11.94 -42.33 -18.62
C TYR A 435 -11.93 -41.84 -20.08
N GLY A 436 -13.11 -41.55 -20.62
CA GLY A 436 -13.24 -40.88 -21.92
C GLY A 436 -13.05 -39.36 -21.82
N THR A 437 -13.00 -38.68 -22.97
CA THR A 437 -13.06 -37.21 -23.03
C THR A 437 -14.43 -36.69 -22.62
N ILE A 438 -14.47 -35.54 -21.95
CA ILE A 438 -15.70 -34.75 -21.75
C ILE A 438 -15.85 -33.70 -22.85
N VAL A 439 -17.00 -33.03 -22.94
CA VAL A 439 -17.28 -32.04 -24.00
C VAL A 439 -17.44 -30.62 -23.44
N SER A 440 -16.92 -29.63 -24.16
CA SER A 440 -17.02 -28.22 -23.75
C SER A 440 -18.48 -27.71 -23.84
N PRO A 441 -18.95 -26.87 -22.89
CA PRO A 441 -20.37 -26.52 -22.80
C PRO A 441 -20.93 -25.68 -23.95
N VAL A 442 -20.06 -24.92 -24.64
CA VAL A 442 -20.51 -23.95 -25.67
C VAL A 442 -20.33 -24.53 -27.06
N LYS A 443 -19.19 -25.14 -27.36
CA LYS A 443 -18.85 -25.64 -28.71
C LYS A 443 -18.81 -27.17 -28.82
N ASN A 444 -19.13 -27.91 -27.76
CA ASN A 444 -19.10 -29.39 -27.72
C ASN A 444 -17.76 -29.97 -28.21
N ARG A 445 -16.64 -29.36 -27.84
CA ARG A 445 -15.31 -29.86 -28.20
C ARG A 445 -14.81 -30.87 -27.18
N PRO A 446 -14.17 -31.98 -27.60
CA PRO A 446 -13.57 -32.93 -26.66
C PRO A 446 -12.47 -32.24 -25.85
N CYS A 447 -12.47 -32.47 -24.55
CA CYS A 447 -11.52 -31.92 -23.59
C CYS A 447 -11.39 -32.86 -22.38
N VAL A 448 -10.33 -32.68 -21.58
CA VAL A 448 -10.14 -33.42 -20.31
C VAL A 448 -10.71 -32.68 -19.12
N ALA A 449 -10.81 -31.35 -19.22
CA ALA A 449 -11.32 -30.50 -18.16
C ALA A 449 -11.86 -29.19 -18.72
N TRP A 450 -12.90 -28.66 -18.10
CA TRP A 450 -13.31 -27.27 -18.30
C TRP A 450 -13.76 -26.60 -17.01
N ALA A 451 -13.52 -25.29 -16.94
CA ALA A 451 -13.85 -24.43 -15.81
C ALA A 451 -14.43 -23.10 -16.30
N ILE A 452 -15.15 -22.41 -15.42
CA ILE A 452 -15.69 -21.07 -15.70
C ILE A 452 -14.93 -20.07 -14.82
N ASP A 453 -14.65 -18.88 -15.35
CA ASP A 453 -14.17 -17.76 -14.53
C ASP A 453 -15.16 -17.52 -13.37
N GLY A 454 -14.69 -17.70 -12.14
CA GLY A 454 -15.53 -17.78 -10.96
C GLY A 454 -16.47 -16.58 -10.79
N GLN A 455 -17.78 -16.83 -10.88
CA GLN A 455 -18.77 -15.96 -10.24
C GLN A 455 -18.70 -16.17 -8.72
N THR A 456 -18.89 -15.09 -7.97
CA THR A 456 -18.95 -15.07 -6.50
C THR A 456 -19.85 -16.18 -5.96
N TYR A 457 -19.34 -17.00 -5.03
CA TYR A 457 -20.18 -17.88 -4.23
C TYR A 457 -20.16 -17.47 -2.75
N ASP A 458 -21.26 -17.84 -2.10
CA ASP A 458 -21.54 -17.66 -0.69
C ASP A 458 -20.77 -18.71 0.13
N SER A 459 -19.60 -18.35 0.66
CA SER A 459 -18.66 -19.34 1.25
C SER A 459 -18.92 -19.69 2.72
N SER A 460 -19.69 -18.90 3.46
CA SER A 460 -20.39 -19.29 4.70
C SER A 460 -21.20 -18.10 5.21
N ILE A 461 -22.29 -18.39 5.92
CA ILE A 461 -22.99 -17.40 6.75
C ILE A 461 -22.22 -17.31 8.08
N ASP A 462 -21.70 -16.13 8.43
CA ASP A 462 -21.17 -15.92 9.77
C ASP A 462 -22.31 -16.04 10.83
N HIS A 463 -21.96 -16.17 12.10
CA HIS A 463 -22.92 -16.17 13.23
C HIS A 463 -23.85 -14.93 13.30
N LYS A 464 -23.73 -13.97 12.37
CA LYS A 464 -24.57 -12.78 12.22
C LYS A 464 -25.33 -12.74 10.89
N GLY A 465 -25.40 -13.83 10.12
CA GLY A 465 -26.16 -13.86 8.88
C GLY A 465 -25.42 -13.33 7.65
N LYS A 466 -24.13 -12.95 7.76
CA LYS A 466 -23.38 -12.36 6.64
C LYS A 466 -22.56 -13.40 5.88
N ILE A 467 -22.76 -13.37 4.57
CA ILE A 467 -22.07 -14.20 3.59
C ILE A 467 -20.62 -13.73 3.41
N LYS A 468 -19.64 -14.61 3.59
CA LYS A 468 -18.28 -14.42 3.09
C LYS A 468 -18.20 -14.70 1.58
N LYS A 469 -17.70 -13.76 0.77
CA LYS A 469 -17.53 -13.92 -0.69
C LYS A 469 -16.08 -14.25 -1.04
N GLY A 470 -15.85 -15.38 -1.70
CA GLY A 470 -14.55 -15.80 -2.25
C GLY A 470 -14.53 -15.71 -3.78
N PHE A 471 -13.33 -15.56 -4.36
CA PHE A 471 -13.07 -15.66 -5.80
C PHE A 471 -12.33 -16.98 -6.04
N GLU A 472 -12.98 -17.95 -6.67
CA GLU A 472 -12.35 -19.21 -7.02
C GLU A 472 -12.87 -19.66 -8.39
N THR A 473 -11.94 -20.04 -9.27
CA THR A 473 -12.26 -20.79 -10.48
C THR A 473 -12.74 -22.16 -10.02
N LYS A 474 -14.03 -22.46 -10.19
CA LYS A 474 -14.51 -23.82 -9.96
C LYS A 474 -14.32 -24.62 -11.23
N THR A 475 -13.56 -25.71 -11.15
CA THR A 475 -13.67 -26.83 -12.09
C THR A 475 -15.10 -27.35 -12.03
N TYR A 476 -15.82 -27.34 -13.15
CA TYR A 476 -17.22 -27.79 -13.18
C TYR A 476 -17.32 -29.25 -13.60
N GLU A 477 -16.49 -29.64 -14.57
CA GLU A 477 -16.42 -31.01 -15.06
C GLU A 477 -14.99 -31.28 -15.51
N ALA A 478 -14.43 -32.38 -15.03
CA ALA A 478 -13.11 -32.82 -15.41
C ALA A 478 -12.95 -34.32 -15.17
N VAL A 479 -12.10 -34.94 -15.97
CA VAL A 479 -11.64 -36.32 -15.81
C VAL A 479 -10.16 -36.33 -15.44
N PRO A 480 -9.70 -37.28 -14.61
CA PRO A 480 -8.29 -37.49 -14.37
C PRO A 480 -7.54 -37.79 -15.68
N PHE A 481 -6.29 -37.35 -15.77
CA PHE A 481 -5.44 -37.59 -16.93
C PHE A 481 -3.98 -37.82 -16.50
N TYR A 482 -3.18 -38.41 -17.38
CA TYR A 482 -1.74 -38.54 -17.18
C TYR A 482 -1.00 -37.33 -17.75
N CYS A 483 -0.10 -36.77 -16.94
CA CYS A 483 0.93 -35.86 -17.43
C CYS A 483 2.15 -36.70 -17.79
N VAL A 484 2.55 -36.67 -19.07
CA VAL A 484 3.59 -37.55 -19.61
C VAL A 484 4.76 -36.73 -20.16
N ASP A 485 5.98 -37.09 -19.78
CA ASP A 485 7.22 -36.59 -20.37
C ASP A 485 8.11 -37.76 -20.86
N GLU A 486 9.37 -37.48 -21.22
CA GLU A 486 10.31 -38.52 -21.68
C GLU A 486 10.73 -39.50 -20.57
N SER A 487 10.56 -39.10 -19.29
CA SER A 487 10.97 -39.89 -18.13
C SER A 487 9.88 -40.82 -17.63
N GLY A 488 8.60 -40.45 -17.79
CA GLY A 488 7.48 -41.26 -17.32
C GLY A 488 6.14 -40.52 -17.32
N GLN A 489 5.23 -40.99 -16.48
CA GLN A 489 3.87 -40.45 -16.35
C GLN A 489 3.46 -40.31 -14.89
N VAL A 490 2.65 -39.29 -14.60
CA VAL A 490 2.04 -39.07 -13.29
C VAL A 490 0.55 -38.77 -13.45
N LEU A 491 -0.28 -39.37 -12.61
CA LEU A 491 -1.71 -39.13 -12.60
C LEU A 491 -1.99 -37.71 -12.08
N VAL A 492 -2.88 -36.98 -12.75
CA VAL A 492 -3.29 -35.62 -12.36
C VAL A 492 -4.79 -35.60 -12.10
N GLU A 493 -5.15 -35.31 -10.84
CA GLU A 493 -6.52 -35.12 -10.41
C GLU A 493 -6.96 -33.68 -10.63
N VAL A 494 -7.94 -33.40 -11.47
CA VAL A 494 -8.23 -32.01 -11.88
C VAL A 494 -9.11 -31.24 -10.88
N HIS A 495 -9.80 -31.94 -9.99
CA HIS A 495 -10.71 -31.31 -9.03
C HIS A 495 -9.96 -30.34 -8.09
N GLY A 496 -10.50 -29.13 -7.94
CA GLY A 496 -9.94 -28.08 -7.08
C GLY A 496 -8.74 -27.32 -7.68
N ALA A 497 -8.39 -27.57 -8.95
CA ALA A 497 -7.34 -26.84 -9.65
C ALA A 497 -7.83 -25.48 -10.15
N GLU A 498 -6.98 -24.46 -10.06
CA GLU A 498 -7.15 -23.25 -10.85
C GLU A 498 -6.70 -23.53 -12.29
N ILE A 499 -7.66 -23.58 -13.22
CA ILE A 499 -7.41 -23.81 -14.64
C ILE A 499 -7.09 -22.49 -15.35
N LEU A 500 -5.92 -22.41 -15.96
CA LEU A 500 -5.45 -21.27 -16.77
C LEU A 500 -5.21 -21.74 -18.21
N SER A 501 -6.15 -21.45 -19.12
CA SER A 501 -6.11 -21.97 -20.48
C SER A 501 -6.08 -20.90 -21.58
N ASP A 502 -5.41 -21.20 -22.69
CA ASP A 502 -5.52 -20.46 -23.97
C ASP A 502 -6.80 -20.85 -24.74
N HIS A 503 -7.40 -22.01 -24.42
CA HIS A 503 -8.66 -22.44 -24.99
C HIS A 503 -9.83 -21.82 -24.23
N VAL A 504 -10.26 -20.63 -24.66
CA VAL A 504 -11.39 -19.90 -24.07
C VAL A 504 -12.60 -19.90 -25.00
N GLU A 505 -13.74 -20.33 -24.48
CA GLU A 505 -15.04 -20.21 -25.12
C GLU A 505 -15.89 -19.17 -24.38
N THR A 506 -16.58 -18.31 -25.12
CA THR A 506 -17.40 -17.25 -24.52
C THR A 506 -18.86 -17.48 -24.86
N GLN A 507 -19.72 -17.43 -23.85
CA GLN A 507 -21.18 -17.43 -24.01
C GLN A 507 -21.75 -16.11 -23.51
N LYS A 508 -22.54 -15.42 -24.34
CA LYS A 508 -23.29 -14.22 -23.93
C LYS A 508 -24.74 -14.57 -23.69
N ARG A 509 -25.26 -14.25 -22.50
CA ARG A 509 -26.67 -14.40 -22.14
C ARG A 509 -27.19 -13.06 -21.63
N GLY A 510 -27.79 -12.27 -22.53
CA GLY A 510 -28.22 -10.90 -22.21
C GLY A 510 -27.04 -9.95 -22.02
N LYS A 511 -26.90 -9.38 -20.82
CA LYS A 511 -25.75 -8.53 -20.44
C LYS A 511 -24.58 -9.33 -19.85
N ASP A 512 -24.81 -10.60 -19.51
CA ASP A 512 -23.80 -11.43 -18.86
C ASP A 512 -22.95 -12.15 -19.91
N GLU A 513 -21.63 -12.07 -19.74
CA GLU A 513 -20.62 -12.72 -20.57
C GLU A 513 -19.86 -13.72 -19.71
N THR A 514 -19.94 -15.00 -20.07
CA THR A 514 -19.32 -16.12 -19.34
C THR A 514 -18.17 -16.68 -20.16
N HIS A 515 -17.00 -16.80 -19.55
CA HIS A 515 -15.80 -17.39 -20.15
C HIS A 515 -15.54 -18.79 -19.60
N TYR A 516 -15.45 -19.76 -20.51
CA TYR A 516 -15.19 -21.16 -20.25
C TYR A 516 -13.76 -21.48 -20.69
N HIS A 517 -12.92 -21.92 -19.76
CA HIS A 517 -11.54 -22.34 -19.97
C HIS A 517 -11.49 -23.86 -20.06
N ARG A 518 -10.85 -24.43 -21.06
CA ARG A 518 -10.75 -25.91 -21.22
C ARG A 518 -9.31 -26.39 -21.42
N ILE A 519 -9.03 -27.62 -21.04
CA ILE A 519 -7.75 -28.29 -21.31
C ILE A 519 -8.04 -29.44 -22.28
N ASP A 520 -7.30 -29.50 -23.37
CA ASP A 520 -7.51 -30.51 -24.41
C ASP A 520 -6.51 -31.66 -24.25
N GLU A 521 -6.86 -32.84 -24.79
CA GLU A 521 -5.89 -33.93 -24.94
C GLU A 521 -4.74 -33.49 -25.87
N GLY A 522 -3.51 -33.85 -25.51
CA GLY A 522 -2.30 -33.47 -26.25
C GLY A 522 -1.79 -32.06 -25.95
N ASP A 523 -2.49 -31.25 -25.15
CA ASP A 523 -1.97 -29.97 -24.68
C ASP A 523 -0.67 -30.18 -23.89
N THR A 524 0.28 -29.25 -24.02
CA THR A 524 1.40 -29.16 -23.09
C THR A 524 0.91 -28.49 -21.81
N ILE A 525 0.98 -29.20 -20.69
CA ILE A 525 0.43 -28.77 -19.41
C ILE A 525 1.55 -28.48 -18.41
N TYR A 526 1.37 -27.40 -17.67
CA TYR A 526 2.06 -27.02 -16.46
C TYR A 526 1.15 -27.36 -15.27
N VAL A 527 1.63 -28.19 -14.35
CA VAL A 527 0.92 -28.57 -13.14
C VAL A 527 1.75 -28.17 -11.92
N LEU A 528 1.21 -27.29 -11.10
CA LEU A 528 1.78 -26.94 -9.79
C LEU A 528 0.82 -27.44 -8.72
N GLY A 529 1.30 -28.29 -7.81
CA GLY A 529 0.42 -28.90 -6.81
C GLY A 529 1.18 -29.67 -5.74
N THR A 530 0.45 -30.56 -5.06
CA THR A 530 1.06 -31.50 -4.11
C THR A 530 0.99 -32.90 -4.70
N ALA A 531 2.13 -33.59 -4.76
CA ALA A 531 2.19 -35.01 -5.02
C ALA A 531 1.81 -35.77 -3.74
N THR A 532 0.77 -36.59 -3.85
CA THR A 532 0.26 -37.43 -2.76
C THR A 532 0.21 -38.89 -3.21
N ILE A 533 0.21 -39.81 -2.25
CA ILE A 533 0.03 -41.23 -2.56
C ILE A 533 -1.36 -41.40 -3.15
N ASP A 534 -1.43 -42.11 -4.28
CA ASP A 534 -2.68 -42.46 -4.91
C ASP A 534 -3.50 -43.40 -3.99
N PRO A 535 -4.75 -43.05 -3.62
CA PRO A 535 -5.58 -43.88 -2.77
C PRO A 535 -6.02 -45.20 -3.41
N GLU A 536 -5.96 -45.33 -4.74
CA GLU A 536 -6.37 -46.56 -5.42
C GLU A 536 -5.23 -47.55 -5.52
N THR A 537 -4.08 -47.09 -6.02
CA THR A 537 -2.91 -47.96 -6.19
C THR A 537 -2.08 -48.11 -4.92
N HIS A 538 -2.08 -47.12 -4.02
CA HIS A 538 -1.22 -47.03 -2.83
C HIS A 538 0.31 -47.10 -3.09
N THR A 539 0.73 -47.28 -4.33
CA THR A 539 2.12 -47.50 -4.77
C THR A 539 2.63 -46.39 -5.68
N SER A 540 1.73 -45.61 -6.29
CA SER A 540 2.08 -44.50 -7.17
C SER A 540 1.75 -43.14 -6.55
N LEU A 541 2.38 -42.09 -7.08
CA LEU A 541 2.06 -40.72 -6.73
C LEU A 541 1.09 -40.13 -7.75
N ARG A 542 0.17 -39.32 -7.25
CA ARG A 542 -0.73 -38.48 -8.06
C ARG A 542 -0.60 -37.01 -7.65
N MET A 543 -0.78 -36.14 -8.63
CA MET A 543 -0.85 -34.69 -8.45
C MET A 543 -2.27 -34.27 -8.12
N GLY A 544 -2.44 -33.48 -7.07
CA GLY A 544 -3.76 -32.99 -6.67
C GLY A 544 -3.71 -31.87 -5.64
N VAL A 545 -4.88 -31.57 -5.08
CA VAL A 545 -5.02 -30.73 -3.90
C VAL A 545 -4.40 -31.45 -2.71
N GLY A 546 -3.44 -30.82 -2.04
CA GLY A 546 -2.77 -31.41 -0.88
C GLY A 546 -2.50 -30.39 0.22
N GLU A 547 -1.23 -30.01 0.40
CA GLU A 547 -0.78 -29.21 1.54
C GLU A 547 -1.48 -27.84 1.58
N LYS A 548 -1.89 -27.43 2.78
CA LYS A 548 -2.49 -26.11 3.01
C LYS A 548 -1.52 -25.01 2.54
N ASP A 549 -2.04 -24.02 1.83
CA ASP A 549 -1.32 -22.87 1.27
C ASP A 549 -0.46 -23.12 0.02
N VAL A 550 -0.39 -24.35 -0.49
CA VAL A 550 0.17 -24.63 -1.83
C VAL A 550 -0.91 -24.38 -2.88
N PRO A 551 -0.66 -23.49 -3.87
CA PRO A 551 -1.62 -23.28 -4.95
C PRO A 551 -1.67 -24.52 -5.84
N TYR A 552 -2.89 -24.99 -6.16
CA TYR A 552 -3.09 -26.04 -7.15
C TYR A 552 -3.47 -25.40 -8.49
N ILE A 553 -2.57 -25.44 -9.47
CA ILE A 553 -2.72 -24.77 -10.76
C ILE A 553 -2.51 -25.78 -11.87
N LEU A 554 -3.47 -25.85 -12.80
CA LEU A 554 -3.32 -26.53 -14.08
C LEU A 554 -3.34 -25.48 -15.19
N SER A 555 -2.32 -25.46 -16.04
CA SER A 555 -2.25 -24.46 -17.08
C SER A 555 -1.62 -24.96 -18.37
N ASN A 556 -2.22 -24.64 -19.51
CA ASN A 556 -1.53 -24.77 -20.81
C ASN A 556 -0.79 -23.48 -21.22
N TRP A 557 -0.76 -22.48 -20.32
CA TRP A 557 0.12 -21.34 -20.46
C TRP A 557 1.56 -21.74 -20.13
N SER A 558 2.53 -21.02 -20.69
CA SER A 558 3.91 -21.16 -20.23
C SER A 558 4.05 -20.73 -18.77
N GLU A 559 4.94 -21.38 -18.03
CA GLU A 559 5.28 -21.05 -16.63
C GLU A 559 5.50 -19.54 -16.44
N ARG A 560 6.29 -18.93 -17.34
CA ARG A 560 6.57 -17.48 -17.30
C ARG A 560 5.30 -16.64 -17.39
N ARG A 561 4.30 -17.05 -18.19
CA ARG A 561 3.01 -16.34 -18.31
C ARG A 561 2.19 -16.51 -17.03
N VAL A 562 2.15 -17.70 -16.45
CA VAL A 562 1.50 -17.95 -15.15
C VAL A 562 2.12 -17.07 -14.07
N GLN A 563 3.45 -17.12 -13.92
CA GLN A 563 4.20 -16.30 -12.95
C GLN A 563 3.95 -14.81 -13.15
N ARG A 564 3.95 -14.32 -14.40
CA ARG A 564 3.67 -12.90 -14.71
C ARG A 564 2.24 -12.51 -14.34
N SER A 565 1.26 -13.36 -14.61
CA SER A 565 -0.14 -13.11 -14.26
C SER A 565 -0.31 -13.00 -12.74
N LYS A 566 0.24 -13.96 -11.98
CA LYS A 566 0.24 -13.95 -10.51
C LYS A 566 0.98 -12.75 -9.93
N PHE A 567 2.13 -12.42 -10.50
CA PHE A 567 2.91 -11.25 -10.11
C PHE A 567 2.14 -9.94 -10.27
N ARG A 568 1.47 -9.74 -11.41
CA ARG A 568 0.68 -8.54 -11.67
C ARG A 568 -0.44 -8.37 -10.64
N ARG A 569 -1.14 -9.46 -10.31
CA ARG A 569 -2.21 -9.45 -9.29
C ARG A 569 -1.66 -9.17 -7.88
N ALA A 570 -0.56 -9.82 -7.49
CA ALA A 570 0.08 -9.62 -6.20
C ALA A 570 0.56 -8.17 -6.01
N THR A 571 1.25 -7.62 -7.01
CA THR A 571 1.78 -6.25 -6.98
C THR A 571 0.69 -5.19 -6.99
N ALA A 572 -0.46 -5.45 -7.62
CA ALA A 572 -1.61 -4.54 -7.58
C ALA A 572 -2.16 -4.39 -6.15
N PHE A 573 -2.34 -5.50 -5.43
CA PHE A 573 -2.84 -5.44 -4.05
C PHE A 573 -1.83 -4.79 -3.09
N VAL A 574 -0.54 -5.06 -3.28
CA VAL A 574 0.53 -4.37 -2.56
C VAL A 574 0.48 -2.85 -2.79
N ALA A 575 0.33 -2.44 -4.05
CA ALA A 575 0.21 -1.03 -4.43
C ALA A 575 -0.98 -0.34 -3.74
N VAL A 576 -2.16 -0.97 -3.76
CA VAL A 576 -3.35 -0.45 -3.07
C VAL A 576 -3.14 -0.42 -1.54
N GLY A 577 -2.51 -1.45 -0.98
CA GLY A 577 -2.13 -1.49 0.44
C GLY A 577 -1.21 -0.33 0.84
N LEU A 578 -0.26 0.04 -0.01
CA LEU A 578 0.63 1.19 0.21
C LEU A 578 -0.14 2.52 0.19
N VAL A 579 -1.07 2.71 -0.75
CA VAL A 579 -1.93 3.90 -0.78
C VAL A 579 -2.77 3.99 0.50
N ALA A 580 -3.32 2.87 0.97
CA ALA A 580 -4.08 2.82 2.21
C ALA A 580 -3.21 3.13 3.44
N LEU A 581 -1.95 2.66 3.48
CA LEU A 581 -0.97 3.04 4.51
C LEU A 581 -0.73 4.55 4.53
N MET A 582 -0.57 5.17 3.37
CA MET A 582 -0.40 6.62 3.26
C MET A 582 -1.65 7.37 3.71
N GLY A 583 -2.84 6.89 3.34
CA GLY A 583 -4.11 7.48 3.79
C GLY A 583 -4.29 7.39 5.31
N MET A 584 -3.88 6.28 5.91
CA MET A 584 -3.85 6.11 7.37
C MET A 584 -2.86 7.10 8.02
N ALA A 585 -1.63 7.18 7.51
CA ALA A 585 -0.60 8.09 8.03
C ALA A 585 -1.01 9.57 7.92
N LEU A 586 -1.54 9.97 6.75
CA LEU A 586 -2.05 11.32 6.53
C LEU A 586 -3.24 11.63 7.46
N SER A 587 -4.16 10.69 7.66
CA SER A 587 -5.31 10.89 8.56
C SER A 587 -4.87 11.02 10.02
N ALA A 588 -3.93 10.18 10.47
CA ALA A 588 -3.41 10.20 11.83
C ALA A 588 -2.67 11.52 12.13
N LEU A 589 -1.80 11.96 11.22
CA LEU A 589 -1.11 13.24 11.35
C LEU A 589 -2.08 14.42 11.24
N GLY A 590 -3.08 14.31 10.35
CA GLY A 590 -4.15 15.27 10.15
C GLY A 590 -5.07 15.48 11.35
N LEU A 591 -5.17 14.53 12.28
CA LEU A 591 -5.88 14.71 13.55
C LEU A 591 -5.15 15.67 14.50
N VAL A 592 -3.81 15.64 14.47
CA VAL A 592 -2.95 16.37 15.41
C VAL A 592 -2.59 17.76 14.89
N THR A 593 -2.42 17.91 13.58
CA THR A 593 -1.94 19.14 12.95
C THR A 593 -2.74 19.51 11.71
N ILE A 594 -2.72 20.78 11.30
CA ILE A 594 -3.21 21.21 9.99
C ILE A 594 -2.23 20.71 8.91
N PHE A 595 -2.73 20.41 7.71
CA PHE A 595 -1.96 19.87 6.58
C PHE A 595 -0.66 20.66 6.35
N SER A 596 0.46 20.11 6.86
CA SER A 596 1.78 20.75 6.92
C SER A 596 2.83 20.06 6.07
N PRO A 597 3.87 20.76 5.56
CA PRO A 597 4.99 20.10 4.89
C PRO A 597 5.59 18.98 5.72
N LEU A 598 5.63 19.15 7.05
CA LEU A 598 6.11 18.13 7.98
C LEU A 598 5.29 16.84 7.91
N MET A 599 3.98 16.91 7.68
CA MET A 599 3.17 15.70 7.49
C MET A 599 3.62 14.89 6.28
N LEU A 600 3.91 15.56 5.16
CA LEU A 600 4.34 14.91 3.94
C LEU A 600 5.68 14.21 4.14
N VAL A 601 6.60 14.83 4.91
CA VAL A 601 7.85 14.20 5.34
C VAL A 601 7.58 12.99 6.25
N GLY A 602 6.64 13.09 7.19
CA GLY A 602 6.24 11.97 8.04
C GLY A 602 5.66 10.80 7.25
N VAL A 603 4.82 11.07 6.25
CA VAL A 603 4.26 10.04 5.36
C VAL A 603 5.34 9.45 4.46
N ALA A 604 6.26 10.28 3.95
CA ALA A 604 7.42 9.83 3.20
C ALA A 604 8.31 8.88 4.04
N ALA A 605 8.53 9.21 5.32
CA ALA A 605 9.24 8.35 6.26
C ALA A 605 8.50 7.03 6.52
N ALA A 606 7.17 7.05 6.63
CA ALA A 606 6.36 5.83 6.77
C ALA A 606 6.46 4.92 5.52
N VAL A 607 6.42 5.50 4.32
CA VAL A 607 6.62 4.78 3.06
C VAL A 607 8.04 4.20 2.98
N PHE A 608 9.05 4.96 3.38
CA PHE A 608 10.44 4.49 3.42
C PHE A 608 10.62 3.32 4.41
N ALA A 609 10.07 3.42 5.62
CA ALA A 609 10.10 2.35 6.60
C ALA A 609 9.39 1.08 6.08
N TRP A 610 8.23 1.24 5.44
CA TRP A 610 7.51 0.14 4.79
C TRP A 610 8.36 -0.54 3.72
N ALA A 611 9.06 0.24 2.89
CA ALA A 611 9.92 -0.25 1.83
C ALA A 611 11.18 -0.97 2.34
N LEU A 612 11.65 -0.66 3.56
CA LEU A 612 12.74 -1.38 4.20
C LEU A 612 12.26 -2.69 4.82
N ILE A 613 11.13 -2.67 5.52
CA ILE A 613 10.63 -3.80 6.30
C ILE A 613 10.04 -4.90 5.40
N MET A 614 9.21 -4.55 4.42
CA MET A 614 8.49 -5.53 3.60
C MET A 614 9.40 -6.49 2.82
N PRO A 615 10.45 -6.02 2.11
CA PRO A 615 11.37 -6.92 1.41
C PRO A 615 12.12 -7.85 2.35
N VAL A 616 12.52 -7.39 3.54
CA VAL A 616 13.22 -8.24 4.52
C VAL A 616 12.33 -9.40 4.97
N ILE A 617 11.05 -9.12 5.29
CA ILE A 617 10.07 -10.16 5.64
C ILE A 617 9.90 -11.15 4.47
N PHE A 618 9.85 -10.67 3.23
CA PHE A 618 9.70 -11.54 2.06
C PHE A 618 10.93 -12.44 1.85
N LEU A 619 12.14 -11.88 1.91
CA LEU A 619 13.41 -12.60 1.74
C LEU A 619 13.62 -13.64 2.84
N TYR A 620 13.28 -13.30 4.09
CA TYR A 620 13.35 -14.24 5.21
C TYR A 620 12.44 -15.45 5.00
N ASN A 621 11.18 -15.23 4.61
CA ASN A 621 10.24 -16.30 4.36
C ASN A 621 10.57 -17.10 3.07
N ASP A 622 11.34 -16.52 2.14
CA ASP A 622 11.93 -17.21 0.97
C ASP A 622 12.95 -18.26 1.43
N LEU A 623 13.88 -17.85 2.30
CA LEU A 623 14.92 -18.72 2.83
C LEU A 623 14.35 -19.82 3.74
N ILE A 624 13.32 -19.54 4.54
CA ILE A 624 12.62 -20.57 5.33
C ILE A 624 12.01 -21.63 4.42
N PHE A 625 11.29 -21.21 3.38
CA PHE A 625 10.63 -22.13 2.45
C PHE A 625 11.65 -23.08 1.81
N MET A 626 12.78 -22.54 1.34
CA MET A 626 13.85 -23.36 0.77
C MET A 626 14.51 -24.30 1.79
N ARG A 627 14.72 -23.83 3.03
CA ARG A 627 15.26 -24.69 4.11
C ARG A 627 14.34 -25.88 4.39
N LEU A 628 13.05 -25.62 4.57
CA LEU A 628 12.04 -26.66 4.80
C LEU A 628 11.98 -27.64 3.63
N ARG A 629 12.20 -27.17 2.40
CA ARG A 629 12.25 -28.03 1.22
C ARG A 629 13.46 -28.98 1.24
N VAL A 630 14.64 -28.48 1.60
CA VAL A 630 15.83 -29.33 1.79
C VAL A 630 15.57 -30.39 2.88
N ASP A 631 14.92 -30.00 3.98
CA ASP A 631 14.58 -30.91 5.07
C ASP A 631 13.55 -31.98 4.66
N ARG A 632 12.57 -31.62 3.81
CA ARG A 632 11.60 -32.58 3.25
C ARG A 632 12.25 -33.54 2.26
N ALA A 633 13.10 -33.05 1.36
CA ALA A 633 13.83 -33.91 0.42
C ALA A 633 14.68 -34.94 1.18
N TRP A 634 15.31 -34.51 2.27
CA TRP A 634 16.02 -35.40 3.18
C TRP A 634 15.11 -36.45 3.84
N ALA A 635 13.94 -36.04 4.35
CA ALA A 635 12.98 -36.98 4.94
C ALA A 635 12.47 -38.03 3.94
N ASN A 636 12.29 -37.65 2.68
CA ASN A 636 11.92 -38.60 1.62
C ASN A 636 13.02 -39.65 1.39
N ILE A 637 14.30 -39.23 1.39
CA ILE A 637 15.45 -40.15 1.33
C ILE A 637 15.45 -41.09 2.54
N GLU A 638 15.21 -40.58 3.75
CA GLU A 638 15.18 -41.41 4.97
C GLU A 638 14.12 -42.52 4.88
N VAL A 639 12.94 -42.20 4.35
CA VAL A 639 11.88 -43.18 4.10
C VAL A 639 12.32 -44.22 3.06
N ALA A 640 12.93 -43.81 1.95
CA ALA A 640 13.44 -44.73 0.93
C ALA A 640 14.55 -45.65 1.46
N LEU A 641 15.50 -45.10 2.24
CA LEU A 641 16.53 -45.87 2.91
C LEU A 641 15.95 -46.89 3.89
N LYS A 642 14.84 -46.55 4.56
CA LYS A 642 14.12 -47.50 5.42
C LYS A 642 13.46 -48.61 4.62
N LYS A 643 12.76 -48.28 3.51
CA LYS A 643 12.21 -49.29 2.59
C LYS A 643 13.29 -50.26 2.12
N ARG A 644 14.45 -49.74 1.69
CA ARG A 644 15.59 -50.54 1.23
C ARG A 644 16.04 -51.53 2.29
N PHE A 645 16.27 -51.06 3.51
CA PHE A 645 16.75 -51.93 4.59
C PHE A 645 15.71 -52.97 5.02
N ASP A 646 14.42 -52.61 5.03
CA ASP A 646 13.33 -53.54 5.30
C ASP A 646 13.25 -54.62 4.20
N LEU A 647 13.47 -54.26 2.94
CA LEU A 647 13.54 -55.21 1.81
C LEU A 647 14.76 -56.13 1.92
N ILE A 648 15.96 -55.60 2.17
CA ILE A 648 17.19 -56.41 2.36
C ILE A 648 16.99 -57.39 3.52
N SER A 649 16.41 -56.95 4.63
CA SER A 649 16.15 -57.79 5.80
C SER A 649 15.15 -58.93 5.51
N LYS A 650 14.09 -58.65 4.75
CA LYS A 650 13.10 -59.67 4.34
C LYS A 650 13.69 -60.66 3.34
N LEU A 651 14.48 -60.17 2.39
CA LEU A 651 15.16 -61.00 1.41
C LEU A 651 16.17 -61.94 2.09
N GLU A 652 16.91 -61.45 3.09
CA GLU A 652 17.80 -62.28 3.92
C GLU A 652 17.05 -63.47 4.56
N GLU A 653 15.85 -63.23 5.11
CA GLU A 653 15.05 -64.28 5.77
C GLU A 653 14.62 -65.39 4.80
N VAL A 654 14.19 -65.02 3.58
CA VAL A 654 13.78 -65.98 2.53
C VAL A 654 14.99 -66.75 1.98
N VAL A 655 16.10 -66.05 1.79
CA VAL A 655 17.32 -66.58 1.17
C VAL A 655 18.12 -67.47 2.15
N ARG A 656 18.02 -67.23 3.46
CA ARG A 656 18.72 -68.00 4.50
C ARG A 656 18.52 -69.51 4.41
N GLY A 657 17.35 -69.97 3.97
CA GLY A 657 17.04 -71.40 3.78
C GLY A 657 17.72 -72.06 2.57
N HIS A 658 18.12 -71.27 1.57
CA HIS A 658 18.77 -71.74 0.34
C HIS A 658 20.28 -71.49 0.31
N MET A 659 20.79 -70.70 1.27
CA MET A 659 22.13 -70.13 1.25
C MET A 659 22.97 -70.50 2.46
N GLU A 660 22.85 -71.74 2.95
CA GLU A 660 23.62 -72.26 4.09
C GLU A 660 25.16 -72.09 3.93
N HIS A 661 25.65 -71.91 2.70
CA HIS A 661 27.07 -71.75 2.36
C HIS A 661 27.55 -70.27 2.28
N GLU A 662 26.66 -69.27 2.33
CA GLU A 662 27.01 -67.84 2.21
C GLU A 662 26.96 -67.08 3.55
N ARG A 663 27.70 -67.61 4.54
CA ARG A 663 27.83 -67.00 5.87
C ARG A 663 28.32 -65.55 5.82
N GLY A 664 29.20 -65.22 4.88
CA GLY A 664 29.76 -63.87 4.74
C GLY A 664 28.72 -62.80 4.37
N LEU A 665 27.63 -63.17 3.68
CA LEU A 665 26.53 -62.25 3.40
C LEU A 665 25.67 -62.03 4.65
N LEU A 666 25.31 -63.11 5.36
CA LEU A 666 24.51 -63.04 6.59
C LEU A 666 25.21 -62.20 7.67
N GLU A 667 26.53 -62.34 7.81
CA GLU A 667 27.35 -61.48 8.68
C GLU A 667 27.35 -60.02 8.23
N ALA A 668 27.42 -59.75 6.92
CA ALA A 668 27.36 -58.39 6.39
C ALA A 668 26.01 -57.72 6.68
N VAL A 669 24.88 -58.42 6.48
CA VAL A 669 23.53 -57.91 6.80
C VAL A 669 23.38 -57.68 8.31
N SER A 670 23.84 -58.62 9.14
CA SER A 670 23.84 -58.48 10.61
C SER A 670 24.65 -57.26 11.07
N SER A 671 25.83 -57.05 10.48
CA SER A 671 26.69 -55.90 10.77
C SER A 671 26.06 -54.58 10.34
N ALA A 672 25.39 -54.55 9.18
CA ALA A 672 24.68 -53.38 8.67
C ALA A 672 23.49 -53.02 9.57
N ARG A 673 22.72 -54.01 10.05
CA ARG A 673 21.65 -53.83 11.03
C ARG A 673 22.17 -53.21 12.33
N ALA A 674 23.24 -53.77 12.89
CA ALA A 674 23.85 -53.24 14.12
C ALA A 674 24.39 -51.81 13.94
N ARG A 675 24.95 -51.48 12.78
CA ARG A 675 25.42 -50.13 12.46
C ARG A 675 24.26 -49.15 12.28
N ARG A 676 23.19 -49.54 11.57
CA ARG A 676 22.00 -48.71 11.39
C ARG A 676 21.34 -48.35 12.73
N GLU A 677 21.24 -49.30 13.66
CA GLU A 677 20.71 -49.03 15.00
C GLU A 677 21.57 -48.05 15.82
N LYS A 678 22.89 -48.10 15.64
CA LYS A 678 23.84 -47.23 16.35
C LYS A 678 23.95 -45.83 15.75
N LEU A 679 24.05 -45.72 14.42
CA LEU A 679 24.41 -44.49 13.70
C LEU A 679 23.23 -43.81 13.00
N GLY A 680 22.17 -44.56 12.68
CA GLY A 680 21.03 -44.09 11.89
C GLY A 680 20.10 -43.07 12.56
N LYS A 681 20.47 -42.57 13.75
CA LYS A 681 19.72 -41.51 14.47
C LYS A 681 20.15 -40.10 14.08
N SER A 682 21.30 -39.96 13.44
CA SER A 682 21.82 -38.68 12.96
C SER A 682 21.85 -38.69 11.43
N ARG A 683 21.74 -37.49 10.84
CA ARG A 683 21.84 -37.32 9.40
C ARG A 683 23.16 -37.88 8.84
N GLU A 684 24.29 -37.44 9.39
CA GLU A 684 25.63 -37.87 8.99
C GLU A 684 25.82 -39.39 9.17
N GLY A 685 25.33 -39.95 10.27
CA GLY A 685 25.39 -41.39 10.51
C GLY A 685 24.50 -42.20 9.57
N LEU A 686 23.35 -41.65 9.14
CA LEU A 686 22.48 -42.29 8.16
C LEU A 686 23.08 -42.23 6.75
N GLU A 687 23.76 -41.15 6.37
CA GLU A 687 24.52 -41.05 5.11
C GLU A 687 25.60 -42.15 5.04
N ALA A 688 26.40 -42.30 6.10
CA ALA A 688 27.44 -43.33 6.16
C ALA A 688 26.87 -44.77 6.09
N VAL A 689 25.76 -45.04 6.80
CA VAL A 689 25.08 -46.35 6.74
C VAL A 689 24.49 -46.61 5.35
N ALA A 690 24.00 -45.56 4.68
CA ALA A 690 23.39 -45.69 3.36
C ALA A 690 24.39 -46.15 2.28
N GLU A 691 25.67 -45.76 2.38
CA GLU A 691 26.72 -46.23 1.47
C GLU A 691 27.01 -47.72 1.65
N GLU A 692 27.11 -48.19 2.89
CA GLU A 692 27.35 -49.60 3.18
C GLU A 692 26.19 -50.49 2.72
N GLU A 693 24.96 -50.02 2.93
CA GLU A 693 23.76 -50.71 2.48
C GLU A 693 23.65 -50.79 0.95
N GLU A 694 24.18 -49.81 0.21
CA GLU A 694 24.20 -49.83 -1.25
C GLU A 694 25.13 -50.94 -1.77
N VAL A 695 26.33 -51.06 -1.19
CA VAL A 695 27.26 -52.16 -1.48
C VAL A 695 26.63 -53.51 -1.12
N LEU A 696 25.90 -53.58 -0.01
CA LEU A 696 25.17 -54.77 0.40
C LEU A 696 24.06 -55.13 -0.59
N SER A 697 23.28 -54.15 -1.05
CA SER A 697 22.22 -54.29 -2.05
C SER A 697 22.76 -54.89 -3.35
N GLN A 698 23.86 -54.33 -3.87
CA GLN A 698 24.55 -54.84 -5.07
C GLN A 698 25.04 -56.29 -4.88
N ARG A 699 25.61 -56.59 -3.70
CA ARG A 699 26.09 -57.95 -3.37
C ARG A 699 24.93 -58.96 -3.32
N VAL A 700 23.79 -58.57 -2.77
CA VAL A 700 22.59 -59.41 -2.72
C VAL A 700 22.05 -59.65 -4.13
N MET A 701 21.96 -58.62 -4.99
CA MET A 701 21.50 -58.78 -6.37
C MET A 701 22.41 -59.69 -7.20
N GLY A 702 23.73 -59.51 -7.11
CA GLY A 702 24.69 -60.38 -7.82
C GLY A 702 24.58 -61.84 -7.39
N LEU A 703 24.17 -62.10 -6.15
CA LEU A 703 23.93 -63.44 -5.63
C LEU A 703 22.65 -64.05 -6.19
N VAL A 704 21.55 -63.29 -6.26
CA VAL A 704 20.30 -63.73 -6.90
C VAL A 704 20.57 -64.11 -8.37
N GLU A 705 21.42 -63.37 -9.07
CA GLU A 705 21.82 -63.72 -10.44
C GLU A 705 22.69 -64.98 -10.55
N ALA A 706 23.58 -65.21 -9.57
CA ALA A 706 24.48 -66.37 -9.55
C ALA A 706 23.77 -67.69 -9.24
N TYR A 707 22.57 -67.66 -8.63
CA TYR A 707 21.78 -68.84 -8.26
C TYR A 707 20.43 -68.88 -9.01
N PRO A 708 20.37 -69.54 -10.20
CA PRO A 708 19.15 -69.62 -11.01
C PRO A 708 17.93 -70.20 -10.27
N GLU A 709 18.16 -71.14 -9.33
CA GLU A 709 17.10 -71.72 -8.52
C GLU A 709 16.43 -70.69 -7.60
N LEU A 710 17.21 -69.78 -7.01
CA LEU A 710 16.68 -68.65 -6.21
C LEU A 710 15.94 -67.66 -7.09
N LYS A 711 16.49 -67.31 -8.26
CA LYS A 711 15.86 -66.39 -9.22
C LYS A 711 14.51 -66.90 -9.73
N SER A 712 14.33 -68.22 -9.82
CA SER A 712 13.07 -68.83 -10.24
C SER A 712 11.96 -68.76 -9.20
N GLN A 713 12.28 -68.42 -7.94
CA GLN A 713 11.27 -68.22 -6.91
C GLN A 713 10.58 -66.87 -7.10
N GLU A 714 9.27 -66.92 -7.31
CA GLU A 714 8.42 -65.74 -7.54
C GLU A 714 8.60 -64.65 -6.46
N LEU A 715 8.71 -65.04 -5.19
CA LEU A 715 8.98 -64.12 -4.08
C LEU A 715 10.35 -63.42 -4.17
N VAL A 716 11.40 -64.15 -4.53
CA VAL A 716 12.77 -63.60 -4.64
C VAL A 716 12.87 -62.65 -5.83
N ASP A 717 12.26 -63.02 -6.96
CA ASP A 717 12.18 -62.16 -8.14
C ASP A 717 11.42 -60.86 -7.83
N GLN A 718 10.26 -60.94 -7.16
CA GLN A 718 9.50 -59.77 -6.71
C GLN A 718 10.33 -58.86 -5.78
N PHE A 719 11.04 -59.41 -4.78
CA PHE A 719 11.89 -58.62 -3.90
C PHE A 719 13.06 -57.97 -4.64
N SER A 720 13.69 -58.67 -5.59
CA SER A 720 14.78 -58.15 -6.41
C SER A 720 14.31 -56.99 -7.29
N GLN A 721 13.13 -57.10 -7.88
CA GLN A 721 12.51 -56.03 -8.67
C GLN A 721 12.19 -54.82 -7.78
N SER A 722 11.52 -55.02 -6.64
CA SER A 722 11.24 -53.93 -5.69
C SER A 722 12.50 -53.26 -5.14
N LEU A 723 13.57 -54.02 -4.90
CA LEU A 723 14.84 -53.45 -4.46
C LEU A 723 15.47 -52.58 -5.56
N THR A 724 15.42 -53.04 -6.83
CA THR A 724 15.88 -52.26 -7.99
C THR A 724 15.09 -50.96 -8.14
N GLU A 725 13.76 -51.02 -7.99
CA GLU A 725 12.90 -49.83 -8.00
C GLU A 725 13.27 -48.85 -6.89
N VAL A 726 13.52 -49.34 -5.67
CA VAL A 726 13.94 -48.48 -4.54
C VAL A 726 15.32 -47.87 -4.77
N GLU A 727 16.28 -48.58 -5.37
CA GLU A 727 17.59 -47.99 -5.71
C GLU A 727 17.46 -46.90 -6.79
N ASN A 728 16.63 -47.12 -7.80
CA ASN A 728 16.32 -46.11 -8.82
C ASN A 728 15.63 -44.88 -8.20
N GLU A 729 14.62 -45.09 -7.34
CA GLU A 729 13.94 -44.04 -6.56
C GLU A 729 14.95 -43.24 -5.72
N LEU A 730 15.84 -43.93 -5.01
CA LEU A 730 16.86 -43.34 -4.16
C LEU A 730 17.87 -42.49 -4.96
N GLY A 731 18.30 -42.96 -6.12
CA GLY A 731 19.15 -42.21 -7.04
C GLY A 731 18.53 -40.87 -7.46
N LEU A 732 17.25 -40.91 -7.87
CA LEU A 732 16.49 -39.70 -8.24
C LEU A 732 16.28 -38.77 -7.03
N MET A 733 15.99 -39.31 -5.85
CA MET A 733 15.81 -38.52 -4.62
C MET A 733 17.11 -37.84 -4.16
N ARG A 734 18.26 -38.52 -4.26
CA ARG A 734 19.59 -37.94 -3.96
C ARG A 734 19.92 -36.78 -4.89
N GLN A 735 19.67 -36.93 -6.20
CA GLN A 735 19.81 -35.84 -7.16
C GLN A 735 18.89 -34.66 -6.80
N GLY A 736 17.60 -34.92 -6.55
CA GLY A 736 16.64 -33.90 -6.16
C GLY A 736 16.99 -33.18 -4.84
N TYR A 737 17.59 -33.89 -3.88
CA TYR A 737 18.13 -33.31 -2.65
C TYR A 737 19.32 -32.37 -2.94
N ASN A 738 20.28 -32.83 -3.75
CA ASN A 738 21.45 -32.03 -4.14
C ASN A 738 21.06 -30.76 -4.90
N ASP A 739 20.07 -30.86 -5.78
CA ASP A 739 19.51 -29.71 -6.47
C ASP A 739 18.85 -28.72 -5.49
N ALA A 740 18.08 -29.23 -4.51
CA ALA A 740 17.47 -28.39 -3.48
C ALA A 740 18.51 -27.68 -2.61
N VAL A 741 19.59 -28.38 -2.20
CA VAL A 741 20.70 -27.80 -1.43
C VAL A 741 21.46 -26.77 -2.24
N THR A 742 21.80 -27.08 -3.50
CA THR A 742 22.52 -26.17 -4.39
C THR A 742 21.71 -24.89 -4.59
N PHE A 743 20.41 -25.02 -4.83
CA PHE A 743 19.50 -23.89 -4.96
C PHE A 743 19.41 -23.07 -3.67
N TYR A 744 19.26 -23.73 -2.51
CA TYR A 744 19.24 -23.07 -1.21
C TYR A 744 20.55 -22.31 -0.91
N ASN A 745 21.71 -22.96 -1.08
CA ASN A 745 23.02 -22.38 -0.85
C ASN A 745 23.30 -21.21 -1.80
N THR A 746 23.03 -21.38 -3.09
CA THR A 746 23.18 -20.32 -4.10
C THR A 746 22.31 -19.12 -3.75
N ARG A 747 21.04 -19.37 -3.39
CA ARG A 747 20.13 -18.30 -3.01
C ARG A 747 20.57 -17.58 -1.74
N ARG A 748 21.06 -18.32 -0.74
CA ARG A 748 21.60 -17.75 0.51
C ARG A 748 22.81 -16.84 0.25
N GLU A 749 23.72 -17.25 -0.63
CA GLU A 749 24.94 -16.49 -0.96
C GLU A 749 24.71 -15.32 -1.93
N SER A 750 23.55 -15.28 -2.60
CA SER A 750 23.21 -14.22 -3.54
C SER A 750 22.80 -12.92 -2.83
N PHE A 751 23.16 -11.76 -3.39
CA PHE A 751 22.61 -10.49 -2.95
C PHE A 751 21.16 -10.32 -3.50
N PRO A 752 20.19 -9.86 -2.70
CA PRO A 752 20.30 -9.31 -1.33
C PRO A 752 20.16 -10.32 -0.18
N GLN A 753 19.86 -11.58 -0.44
CA GLN A 753 19.60 -12.61 0.58
C GLN A 753 20.78 -12.80 1.54
N LYS A 754 22.02 -12.67 1.07
CA LYS A 754 23.24 -12.76 1.88
C LYS A 754 23.24 -11.84 3.10
N VAL A 755 22.70 -10.62 2.96
CA VAL A 755 22.62 -9.62 4.04
C VAL A 755 21.63 -10.04 5.13
N VAL A 756 20.56 -10.76 4.75
CA VAL A 756 19.51 -11.23 5.65
C VAL A 756 19.88 -12.58 6.27
N ALA A 757 20.56 -13.44 5.53
CA ALA A 757 20.84 -14.83 5.89
C ALA A 757 21.73 -14.98 7.14
N GLY A 758 22.86 -14.26 7.19
CA GLY A 758 23.85 -14.38 8.27
C GLY A 758 23.28 -14.01 9.64
N PRO A 759 22.81 -12.76 9.85
CA PRO A 759 22.29 -12.31 11.14
C PRO A 759 21.08 -13.10 11.66
N LEU A 760 20.31 -13.72 10.76
CA LEU A 760 19.10 -14.48 11.11
C LEU A 760 19.31 -16.00 11.17
N GLY A 761 20.57 -16.47 11.15
CA GLY A 761 20.90 -17.88 11.41
C GLY A 761 20.58 -18.85 10.28
N PHE A 762 20.71 -18.42 9.01
CA PHE A 762 20.67 -19.34 7.87
C PHE A 762 22.08 -19.86 7.55
N THR A 763 22.31 -21.14 7.83
CA THR A 763 23.60 -21.82 7.61
C THR A 763 23.60 -22.63 6.31
N PRO A 764 24.78 -22.91 5.71
CA PRO A 764 24.91 -23.88 4.63
C PRO A 764 24.41 -25.27 4.97
N ARG A 765 23.86 -25.91 3.94
CA ARG A 765 23.52 -27.33 3.93
C ARG A 765 24.54 -28.05 3.06
N LEU A 766 24.94 -29.25 3.47
CA LEU A 766 25.88 -30.09 2.75
C LEU A 766 25.14 -30.87 1.65
N LEU A 767 25.83 -31.08 0.54
CA LEU A 767 25.38 -31.97 -0.53
C LEU A 767 25.56 -33.42 -0.09
N TRP A 768 24.76 -34.31 -0.66
CA TRP A 768 25.00 -35.74 -0.61
C TRP A 768 26.17 -36.05 -1.55
N GLU A 769 27.33 -36.39 -1.00
CA GLU A 769 28.46 -36.88 -1.78
C GLU A 769 28.37 -38.41 -1.87
N GLY A 770 28.20 -38.93 -3.08
CA GLY A 770 28.49 -40.33 -3.39
C GLY A 770 29.91 -40.44 -3.95
N ARG A 771 30.52 -41.62 -3.81
CA ARG A 771 31.92 -42.01 -4.10
C ARG A 771 32.58 -41.45 -5.39
N GLU A 772 31.83 -40.90 -6.33
CA GLU A 772 32.35 -40.22 -7.54
C GLU A 772 32.93 -38.81 -7.29
N GLY A 773 32.48 -38.10 -6.25
CA GLY A 773 32.97 -36.74 -5.94
C GLY A 773 34.39 -36.71 -5.35
N GLN A 774 34.84 -37.80 -4.73
CA GLN A 774 36.17 -37.88 -4.12
C GLN A 774 37.31 -37.93 -5.14
N ALA A 775 37.04 -38.34 -6.40
CA ALA A 775 38.04 -38.29 -7.47
C ALA A 775 38.29 -36.86 -7.97
N ALA A 776 37.29 -35.96 -7.94
CA ALA A 776 37.41 -34.58 -8.40
C ALA A 776 37.84 -33.59 -7.29
N GLY A 777 37.53 -33.88 -6.03
CA GLY A 777 37.92 -33.05 -4.89
C GLY A 777 39.42 -33.06 -4.56
N HIS A 778 40.15 -34.11 -4.95
CA HIS A 778 41.60 -34.20 -4.73
C HIS A 778 42.45 -33.47 -5.78
N GLU A 779 41.91 -33.17 -6.97
CA GLU A 779 42.64 -32.41 -8.01
C GLU A 779 42.48 -30.89 -7.90
N THR A 780 41.50 -30.40 -7.14
CA THR A 780 41.27 -28.95 -6.96
C THR A 780 41.93 -28.36 -5.69
N ALA A 781 42.62 -29.20 -4.92
CA ALA A 781 43.33 -28.81 -3.69
C ALA A 781 44.87 -28.98 -3.80
N ALA A 782 45.44 -28.82 -5.00
CA ALA A 782 46.88 -28.73 -5.25
C ALA A 782 47.28 -27.40 -5.90
#